data_AF-A0A838LM84-F1
#
_entry.id   AF-A0A838LM84-F1
#
_cell.length_a   1.000
_cell.length_b   1.000
_cell.length_c   1.000
_cell.angle_alpha   90.00
_cell.angle_beta   90.00
_cell.angle_gamma   90.00
#
_symmetry.space_group_name_H-M   'P 1'
#
loop_
_entity.id
_entity.type
_entity.pdbx_description
1 polymer ?
#
loop_
_entity_poly.entity_id
_entity_poly.type
_entity_poly.pdbx_seq_one_letter_code
_entity_poly.pdbx_strand_id
1 'polypeptide(L)'
;MRHRPVLTSLSVVALLGGLLAVTAPQVTAAPSPAAPAPVRAGEARAVVTAPVGGDWSVRFVDDGATVLASVEEDAVALLTAAGRVPADHVLSTRGSTVELGTADPALTATVQVARAGSGAFEVTATGHGAGITGVSLDLGAGRTEHYLGLGERSDAVDHRGRSVLNRVLDGPYTPTQAKLIDQLVPKPGQGVTPDATYFPIPWFLSTTGYGVLVDNDEDSTFELATKAHPQVNRVTVQSDRLAVRVFLGPTPARALARMTGAIGRQPKPTTPAVYGAWYQARSDVTTEVEQQRASGVPLSVAQTYTHYLPCGDQVAEREQARTKALHDRGVSVTTYFNPMVCVKYHAAYDPGLAAGAFTRNPDGSALTYPYNTASHFEVSQVDFSAPAGRELFQRLLGESVADGYDGWMEDFGEYTPQNAVSADGTPGPTMHNRYVEQYHATARDFEEKAPRPLLRYQRSGWTGAVKESSIVWGGDPTTNWGFDGLTSSVRQGLTMGTSGVSIWGPDIGGFFTLPGDEMPSDELLARWIEYGAFTGVMRLQSGGISMLSADDRPAVTDKAVAPVWKRYTRLRTMLYPYIAGSQQAYHRTGLPLMRHLALTNPADATAVETDDQYLFGDDLLVAPVTRKGATSRRVYLPRGQWLELARTWRLRGDGRLTLGAGEVVEGRRTVRATAPLGTIPLYLRAGAVVPMLPRTVDTLSEYDGPGIERLADRADRRTLLAAPAPGRSRGTLGPDERLTSTVTDAAWAVTLDAHRSRRYDVQATLAGLPKGWEPCAVQAGGHRVRFDYDAARRVLELSATVGARGTLRVTACR
;
A
#
# COMPACT_ATOMS: atom_id res chain seq x y z
N MET A 1 -35.00 -72.02 15.60
CA MET A 1 -36.28 -72.74 15.45
C MET A 1 -37.01 -72.09 14.27
N ARG A 2 -37.02 -72.70 13.07
CA ARG A 2 -38.12 -73.53 12.50
C ARG A 2 -39.49 -72.88 12.72
N HIS A 3 -40.41 -72.66 11.79
CA HIS A 3 -40.59 -72.86 10.34
C HIS A 3 -41.87 -72.07 9.97
N ARG A 4 -42.05 -71.66 8.70
CA ARG A 4 -43.35 -71.24 8.10
C ARG A 4 -44.36 -72.42 8.08
N PRO A 5 -45.67 -72.24 7.79
CA PRO A 5 -46.16 -72.32 6.38
C PRO A 5 -47.46 -71.50 6.05
N VAL A 6 -47.65 -70.97 4.82
CA VAL A 6 -48.50 -71.45 3.66
C VAL A 6 -49.97 -70.97 3.74
N LEU A 7 -50.52 -70.12 2.85
CA LEU A 7 -50.97 -70.20 1.42
C LEU A 7 -52.30 -70.95 1.16
N THR A 8 -53.15 -70.33 0.30
CA THR A 8 -54.27 -70.83 -0.58
C THR A 8 -55.72 -70.89 -0.02
N SER A 9 -56.84 -70.65 -0.75
CA SER A 9 -57.19 -70.13 -2.11
C SER A 9 -58.75 -70.09 -2.31
N LEU A 10 -59.23 -69.46 -3.40
CA LEU A 10 -60.53 -69.56 -4.13
C LEU A 10 -61.79 -68.85 -3.53
N SER A 11 -62.78 -68.31 -4.27
CA SER A 11 -63.00 -67.90 -5.68
C SER A 11 -64.40 -67.27 -5.85
N VAL A 12 -64.50 -66.20 -6.69
CA VAL A 12 -65.51 -65.87 -7.73
C VAL A 12 -67.02 -65.68 -7.37
N VAL A 13 -67.60 -64.52 -7.72
CA VAL A 13 -68.64 -64.30 -8.78
C VAL A 13 -69.06 -62.80 -8.79
N ALA A 14 -69.34 -62.31 -10.00
CA ALA A 14 -69.48 -60.93 -10.45
C ALA A 14 -70.82 -60.23 -10.19
N LEU A 15 -70.81 -58.89 -10.26
CA LEU A 15 -71.94 -58.11 -10.79
C LEU A 15 -71.44 -56.83 -11.47
N LEU A 16 -71.85 -56.66 -12.73
CA LEU A 16 -71.63 -55.50 -13.58
C LEU A 16 -72.52 -54.32 -13.13
N GLY A 17 -71.93 -53.13 -13.03
CA GLY A 17 -72.65 -51.87 -12.92
C GLY A 17 -71.76 -50.74 -13.44
N GLY A 18 -72.11 -50.19 -14.61
CA GLY A 18 -71.35 -49.15 -15.29
C GLY A 18 -71.34 -47.82 -14.53
N LEU A 19 -70.18 -47.17 -14.51
CA LEU A 19 -70.04 -45.75 -14.17
C LEU A 19 -69.16 -45.05 -15.20
N LEU A 20 -69.69 -43.94 -15.72
CA LEU A 20 -68.97 -42.92 -16.47
C LEU A 20 -67.81 -42.38 -15.63
N ALA A 21 -66.58 -42.62 -16.07
CA ALA A 21 -65.38 -42.03 -15.49
C ALA A 21 -65.14 -40.64 -16.10
N VAL A 22 -65.26 -39.60 -15.27
CA VAL A 22 -64.72 -38.27 -15.54
C VAL A 22 -63.20 -38.36 -15.47
N THR A 23 -62.53 -38.05 -16.57
CA THR A 23 -61.06 -37.95 -16.64
C THR A 23 -60.59 -36.71 -15.89
N ALA A 24 -59.88 -36.89 -14.78
CA ALA A 24 -59.11 -35.83 -14.15
C ALA A 24 -57.87 -35.51 -15.02
N PRO A 25 -57.50 -34.23 -15.21
CA PRO A 25 -56.33 -33.87 -16.00
C PRO A 25 -55.06 -34.28 -15.25
N GLN A 26 -54.16 -34.96 -15.96
CA GLN A 26 -52.78 -35.15 -15.51
C GLN A 26 -52.12 -33.77 -15.37
N VAL A 27 -51.83 -33.37 -14.14
CA VAL A 27 -50.93 -32.26 -13.86
C VAL A 27 -49.53 -32.71 -14.24
N THR A 28 -49.08 -32.28 -15.41
CA THR A 28 -47.66 -32.33 -15.77
C THR A 28 -46.91 -31.49 -14.74
N ALA A 29 -46.08 -32.14 -13.91
CA ALA A 29 -45.16 -31.45 -13.03
C ALA A 29 -44.31 -30.49 -13.87
N ALA A 30 -44.37 -29.20 -13.56
CA ALA A 30 -43.48 -28.22 -14.16
C ALA A 30 -42.02 -28.64 -13.90
N PRO A 31 -41.10 -28.46 -14.87
CA PRO A 31 -39.70 -28.77 -14.64
C PRO A 31 -39.21 -27.97 -13.44
N SER A 32 -38.57 -28.67 -12.49
CA SER A 32 -37.87 -28.03 -11.37
C SER A 32 -36.95 -26.93 -11.93
N PRO A 33 -36.95 -25.70 -11.40
CA PRO A 33 -36.09 -24.64 -11.91
C PRO A 33 -34.64 -25.14 -11.86
N ALA A 34 -34.00 -25.20 -13.03
CA ALA A 34 -32.63 -25.67 -13.14
C ALA A 34 -31.72 -24.75 -12.31
N ALA A 35 -30.81 -25.35 -11.53
CA ALA A 35 -29.83 -24.59 -10.76
C ALA A 35 -29.04 -23.63 -11.67
N PRO A 36 -28.64 -22.43 -11.21
CA PRO A 36 -27.88 -21.49 -12.01
C PRO A 36 -26.60 -22.14 -12.55
N ALA A 37 -26.31 -21.92 -13.84
CA ALA A 37 -25.05 -22.39 -14.41
C ALA A 37 -23.86 -21.71 -13.69
N PRO A 38 -22.74 -22.42 -13.44
CA PRO A 38 -21.57 -21.82 -12.81
C PRO A 38 -21.05 -20.62 -13.62
N VAL A 39 -20.79 -19.50 -12.94
CA VAL A 39 -20.18 -18.32 -13.55
C VAL A 39 -18.69 -18.59 -13.70
N ARG A 40 -18.13 -18.40 -14.91
CA ARG A 40 -16.70 -18.64 -15.19
C ARG A 40 -15.91 -17.35 -15.33
N ALA A 41 -14.72 -17.32 -14.74
CA ALA A 41 -13.78 -16.21 -14.81
C ALA A 41 -12.38 -16.73 -15.19
N GLY A 42 -12.22 -17.13 -16.47
CA GLY A 42 -11.09 -17.96 -16.89
C GLY A 42 -11.29 -19.39 -16.42
N GLU A 43 -10.28 -19.95 -15.74
CA GLU A 43 -10.32 -21.31 -15.18
C GLU A 43 -11.04 -21.38 -13.82
N ALA A 44 -11.16 -20.24 -13.13
CA ALA A 44 -11.94 -20.12 -11.91
C ALA A 44 -13.45 -20.14 -12.20
N ARG A 45 -14.24 -20.61 -11.23
CA ARG A 45 -15.70 -20.63 -11.30
C ARG A 45 -16.37 -20.28 -9.98
N ALA A 46 -17.48 -19.55 -10.03
CA ALA A 46 -18.41 -19.39 -8.92
C ALA A 46 -19.59 -20.34 -9.12
N VAL A 47 -19.83 -21.23 -8.16
CA VAL A 47 -20.93 -22.20 -8.18
C VAL A 47 -22.02 -21.68 -7.27
N VAL A 48 -23.15 -21.26 -7.86
CA VAL A 48 -24.31 -20.71 -7.14
C VAL A 48 -25.33 -21.81 -6.87
N THR A 49 -25.80 -21.90 -5.64
CA THR A 49 -26.89 -22.78 -5.22
C THR A 49 -28.07 -21.89 -4.81
N ALA A 50 -29.25 -22.13 -5.38
CA ALA A 50 -30.45 -21.31 -5.13
C ALA A 50 -31.78 -22.08 -5.37
N PRO A 51 -32.05 -23.18 -4.65
CA PRO A 51 -33.32 -23.87 -4.76
C PRO A 51 -34.45 -22.99 -4.21
N VAL A 52 -35.53 -22.79 -4.97
CA VAL A 52 -36.71 -22.06 -4.50
C VAL A 52 -37.24 -22.71 -3.21
N GLY A 53 -37.40 -21.91 -2.15
CA GLY A 53 -37.79 -22.34 -0.80
C GLY A 53 -36.65 -22.87 0.07
N GLY A 54 -35.41 -22.92 -0.42
CA GLY A 54 -34.23 -23.28 0.36
C GLY A 54 -33.16 -22.18 0.34
N ASP A 55 -31.93 -22.53 0.70
CA ASP A 55 -30.87 -21.54 0.97
C ASP A 55 -30.08 -21.12 -0.27
N TRP A 56 -29.66 -19.86 -0.27
CA TRP A 56 -28.72 -19.35 -1.26
C TRP A 56 -27.28 -19.48 -0.77
N SER A 57 -26.38 -19.99 -1.61
CA SER A 57 -24.94 -20.05 -1.32
C SER A 57 -24.08 -19.92 -2.58
N VAL A 58 -22.81 -19.55 -2.39
CA VAL A 58 -21.83 -19.43 -3.48
C VAL A 58 -20.51 -20.05 -3.05
N ARG A 59 -19.94 -20.93 -3.89
CA ARG A 59 -18.56 -21.43 -3.73
C ARG A 59 -17.67 -20.89 -4.83
N PHE A 60 -16.59 -20.22 -4.45
CA PHE A 60 -15.58 -19.72 -5.38
C PHE A 60 -14.44 -20.73 -5.49
N VAL A 61 -14.31 -21.31 -6.68
CA VAL A 61 -13.43 -22.44 -6.95
C VAL A 61 -12.34 -22.01 -7.92
N ASP A 62 -11.08 -22.31 -7.58
CA ASP A 62 -9.95 -22.07 -8.45
C ASP A 62 -9.80 -23.12 -9.58
N ASP A 63 -8.73 -23.00 -10.34
CA ASP A 63 -8.35 -23.90 -11.43
C ASP A 63 -8.06 -25.33 -10.94
N GLY A 64 -7.46 -25.46 -9.76
CA GLY A 64 -7.16 -26.72 -9.07
C GLY A 64 -8.37 -27.40 -8.42
N ALA A 65 -9.59 -26.87 -8.62
CA ALA A 65 -10.82 -27.32 -7.98
C ALA A 65 -10.86 -27.12 -6.44
N THR A 66 -10.00 -26.26 -5.90
CA THR A 66 -9.99 -25.86 -4.49
C THR A 66 -11.04 -24.78 -4.26
N VAL A 67 -11.88 -24.94 -3.24
CA VAL A 67 -12.76 -23.85 -2.77
C VAL A 67 -11.88 -22.89 -1.97
N LEU A 68 -11.71 -21.67 -2.47
CA LEU A 68 -10.90 -20.65 -1.79
C LEU A 68 -11.74 -19.73 -0.91
N ALA A 69 -12.99 -19.48 -1.30
CA ALA A 69 -13.94 -18.70 -0.51
C ALA A 69 -15.35 -19.26 -0.69
N SER A 70 -16.19 -19.06 0.32
CA SER A 70 -17.61 -19.41 0.26
C SER A 70 -18.49 -18.36 0.93
N VAL A 71 -19.71 -18.27 0.44
CA VAL A 71 -20.84 -17.56 1.04
C VAL A 71 -21.84 -18.65 1.39
N GLU A 72 -22.14 -18.80 2.68
CA GLU A 72 -22.94 -19.91 3.23
C GLU A 72 -24.42 -19.50 3.42
N GLU A 73 -25.22 -20.33 4.09
CA GLU A 73 -26.63 -20.07 4.44
C GLU A 73 -26.77 -18.78 5.29
N ASP A 74 -27.91 -18.08 5.18
CA ASP A 74 -28.24 -16.82 5.88
C ASP A 74 -27.21 -15.69 5.73
N ALA A 75 -26.35 -15.78 4.70
CA ALA A 75 -25.21 -14.90 4.57
C ALA A 75 -25.56 -13.46 4.17
N VAL A 76 -26.71 -13.26 3.52
CA VAL A 76 -27.17 -11.93 3.11
C VAL A 76 -28.15 -11.43 4.15
N ALA A 77 -27.96 -10.21 4.66
CA ALA A 77 -28.91 -9.62 5.59
C ALA A 77 -29.10 -8.13 5.36
N LEU A 78 -30.30 -7.66 5.65
CA LEU A 78 -30.69 -6.26 5.60
C LEU A 78 -30.57 -5.66 7.00
N LEU A 79 -30.08 -4.43 7.09
CA LEU A 79 -30.03 -3.68 8.33
C LEU A 79 -31.18 -2.68 8.35
N THR A 80 -31.87 -2.62 9.49
CA THR A 80 -32.93 -1.64 9.77
C THR A 80 -32.69 -1.02 11.14
N ALA A 81 -33.52 -0.04 11.52
CA ALA A 81 -33.52 0.48 12.88
C ALA A 81 -33.79 -0.60 13.97
N ALA A 82 -34.47 -1.69 13.61
CA ALA A 82 -34.75 -2.81 14.52
C ALA A 82 -33.58 -3.82 14.62
N GLY A 83 -32.58 -3.72 13.75
CA GLY A 83 -31.40 -4.59 13.72
C GLY A 83 -31.22 -5.32 12.39
N ARG A 84 -30.38 -6.37 12.44
CA ARG A 84 -30.04 -7.22 11.28
C ARG A 84 -31.13 -8.25 11.02
N VAL A 85 -31.66 -8.27 9.81
CA VAL A 85 -32.70 -9.19 9.32
C VAL A 85 -32.08 -10.07 8.23
N PRO A 86 -31.70 -11.33 8.54
CA PRO A 86 -31.16 -12.26 7.56
C PRO A 86 -32.20 -12.61 6.50
N ALA A 87 -31.74 -12.79 5.26
CA ALA A 87 -32.52 -13.45 4.24
C ALA A 87 -32.42 -14.97 4.45
N ASP A 88 -33.56 -15.65 4.52
CA ASP A 88 -33.68 -17.01 5.05
C ASP A 88 -34.23 -18.03 4.05
N HIS A 89 -34.65 -17.60 2.85
CA HIS A 89 -35.04 -18.51 1.77
C HIS A 89 -35.04 -17.84 0.39
N VAL A 90 -34.85 -18.65 -0.66
CA VAL A 90 -34.99 -18.21 -2.06
C VAL A 90 -36.46 -18.14 -2.46
N LEU A 91 -36.92 -16.95 -2.88
CA LEU A 91 -38.25 -16.73 -3.43
C LEU A 91 -38.33 -17.08 -4.91
N SER A 92 -37.34 -16.64 -5.70
CA SER A 92 -37.31 -16.88 -7.14
C SER A 92 -35.90 -16.87 -7.71
N THR A 93 -35.68 -17.53 -8.84
CA THR A 93 -34.42 -17.48 -9.60
C THR A 93 -34.75 -17.17 -11.06
N ARG A 94 -34.20 -16.07 -11.58
CA ARG A 94 -34.39 -15.62 -12.97
C ARG A 94 -33.03 -15.29 -13.59
N GLY A 95 -32.53 -16.19 -14.43
CA GLY A 95 -31.19 -16.05 -15.00
C GLY A 95 -30.12 -16.09 -13.90
N SER A 96 -29.31 -15.03 -13.78
CA SER A 96 -28.29 -14.86 -12.75
C SER A 96 -28.78 -14.13 -11.49
N THR A 97 -30.05 -13.71 -11.47
CA THR A 97 -30.64 -12.98 -10.34
C THR A 97 -31.44 -13.94 -9.47
N VAL A 98 -31.12 -13.96 -8.19
CA VAL A 98 -31.84 -14.71 -7.16
C VAL A 98 -32.52 -13.72 -6.24
N GLU A 99 -33.82 -13.91 -6.01
CA GLU A 99 -34.62 -13.14 -5.08
C GLU A 99 -34.75 -13.93 -3.78
N LEU A 100 -34.48 -13.28 -2.66
CA LEU A 100 -34.45 -13.85 -1.32
C LEU A 100 -35.52 -13.18 -0.45
N GLY A 101 -36.24 -14.00 0.30
CA GLY A 101 -37.17 -13.57 1.33
C GLY A 101 -36.46 -13.42 2.66
N THR A 102 -37.09 -12.69 3.59
CA THR A 102 -36.65 -12.60 4.98
C THR A 102 -37.81 -12.97 5.90
N ALA A 103 -37.52 -13.12 7.19
CA ALA A 103 -38.56 -13.31 8.21
C ALA A 103 -39.57 -12.15 8.28
N ASP A 104 -39.20 -10.95 7.83
CA ASP A 104 -40.14 -9.84 7.59
C ASP A 104 -40.58 -9.86 6.12
N PRO A 105 -41.84 -10.22 5.81
CA PRO A 105 -42.32 -10.29 4.43
C PRO A 105 -42.35 -8.93 3.71
N ALA A 106 -42.21 -7.81 4.44
CA ALA A 106 -42.07 -6.48 3.82
C ALA A 106 -40.65 -6.21 3.29
N LEU A 107 -39.69 -7.06 3.65
CA LEU A 107 -38.28 -6.92 3.27
C LEU A 107 -37.83 -8.12 2.43
N THR A 108 -37.27 -7.84 1.26
CA THR A 108 -36.68 -8.85 0.37
C THR A 108 -35.31 -8.38 -0.12
N ALA A 109 -34.49 -9.29 -0.63
CA ALA A 109 -33.21 -8.94 -1.22
C ALA A 109 -33.03 -9.61 -2.58
N THR A 110 -32.38 -8.94 -3.52
CA THR A 110 -31.93 -9.56 -4.77
C THR A 110 -30.43 -9.71 -4.77
N VAL A 111 -29.94 -10.90 -5.11
CA VAL A 111 -28.51 -11.18 -5.27
C VAL A 111 -28.16 -11.60 -6.68
N GLN A 112 -26.98 -11.16 -7.12
CA GLN A 112 -26.43 -11.48 -8.44
C GLN A 112 -24.96 -11.84 -8.31
N VAL A 113 -24.54 -12.88 -9.03
CA VAL A 113 -23.12 -13.24 -9.16
C VAL A 113 -22.72 -13.11 -10.62
N ALA A 114 -21.72 -12.28 -10.88
CA ALA A 114 -21.23 -11.99 -12.22
C ALA A 114 -19.71 -12.15 -12.33
N ARG A 115 -19.21 -12.21 -13.56
CA ARG A 115 -17.77 -12.22 -13.84
C ARG A 115 -17.24 -10.79 -13.74
N ALA A 116 -16.19 -10.56 -12.94
CA ALA A 116 -15.54 -9.26 -12.77
C ALA A 116 -14.13 -9.19 -13.39
N GLY A 117 -13.69 -10.23 -14.10
CA GLY A 117 -12.36 -10.29 -14.71
C GLY A 117 -11.84 -11.71 -14.87
N SER A 118 -10.52 -11.87 -14.91
CA SER A 118 -9.86 -13.19 -14.84
C SER A 118 -9.61 -13.57 -13.39
N GLY A 119 -10.26 -14.64 -12.92
CA GLY A 119 -10.21 -15.08 -11.52
C GLY A 119 -10.87 -14.10 -10.54
N ALA A 120 -11.81 -13.28 -11.00
CA ALA A 120 -12.54 -12.33 -10.17
C ALA A 120 -14.04 -12.41 -10.47
N PHE A 121 -14.85 -12.28 -9.42
CA PHE A 121 -16.31 -12.33 -9.46
C PHE A 121 -16.89 -11.13 -8.74
N GLU A 122 -17.99 -10.60 -9.25
CA GLU A 122 -18.79 -9.59 -8.55
C GLU A 122 -19.96 -10.29 -7.87
N VAL A 123 -20.23 -9.93 -6.62
CA VAL A 123 -21.45 -10.28 -5.90
C VAL A 123 -22.15 -9.00 -5.52
N THR A 124 -23.36 -8.82 -6.02
CA THR A 124 -24.22 -7.70 -5.66
C THR A 124 -25.38 -8.21 -4.82
N ALA A 125 -25.67 -7.54 -3.71
CA ALA A 125 -26.89 -7.71 -2.93
C ALA A 125 -27.62 -6.37 -2.85
N THR A 126 -28.92 -6.35 -3.12
CA THR A 126 -29.76 -5.14 -3.05
C THR A 126 -30.99 -5.45 -2.23
N GLY A 127 -31.21 -4.70 -1.16
CA GLY A 127 -32.39 -4.78 -0.32
C GLY A 127 -33.57 -4.01 -0.90
N HIS A 128 -34.77 -4.53 -0.69
CA HIS A 128 -36.03 -3.95 -1.14
C HIS A 128 -36.98 -3.88 0.05
N GLY A 129 -37.54 -2.69 0.28
CA GLY A 129 -38.42 -2.41 1.41
C GLY A 129 -38.07 -1.09 2.08
N ALA A 130 -38.98 -0.58 2.92
CA ALA A 130 -38.76 0.67 3.62
C ALA A 130 -37.87 0.48 4.87
N GLY A 131 -37.09 1.50 5.22
CA GLY A 131 -36.31 1.52 6.47
C GLY A 131 -35.00 0.72 6.44
N ILE A 132 -34.58 0.26 5.26
CA ILE A 132 -33.26 -0.35 5.07
C ILE A 132 -32.20 0.74 5.20
N THR A 133 -31.22 0.51 6.08
CA THR A 133 -30.10 1.42 6.35
C THR A 133 -28.75 0.79 5.98
N GLY A 134 -28.74 -0.48 5.60
CA GLY A 134 -27.52 -1.18 5.20
C GLY A 134 -27.78 -2.59 4.69
N VAL A 135 -26.77 -3.17 4.06
CA VAL A 135 -26.74 -4.56 3.58
C VAL A 135 -25.44 -5.21 4.05
N SER A 136 -25.52 -6.46 4.49
CA SER A 136 -24.37 -7.27 4.85
C SER A 136 -24.28 -8.57 4.06
N LEU A 137 -23.05 -9.02 3.83
CA LEU A 137 -22.69 -10.29 3.23
C LEU A 137 -21.67 -11.01 4.11
N ASP A 138 -21.99 -12.25 4.49
CA ASP A 138 -21.13 -13.10 5.30
C ASP A 138 -20.38 -14.10 4.40
N LEU A 139 -19.07 -14.18 4.55
CA LEU A 139 -18.22 -15.20 3.95
C LEU A 139 -17.74 -16.19 5.02
N GLY A 140 -17.55 -17.45 4.65
CA GLY A 140 -16.91 -18.44 5.51
C GLY A 140 -15.49 -18.02 5.91
N ALA A 141 -15.13 -18.21 7.18
CA ALA A 141 -13.79 -17.97 7.70
C ALA A 141 -13.12 -19.28 8.16
N GLY A 142 -11.94 -19.56 7.61
CA GLY A 142 -11.09 -20.67 8.04
C GLY A 142 -10.56 -20.46 9.47
N ARG A 143 -10.28 -21.57 10.16
CA ARG A 143 -9.81 -21.54 11.56
C ARG A 143 -8.38 -21.03 11.73
N THR A 144 -7.54 -21.20 10.70
CA THR A 144 -6.12 -20.83 10.68
C THR A 144 -5.84 -19.71 9.68
N GLU A 145 -6.90 -19.05 9.21
CA GLU A 145 -6.85 -18.02 8.18
C GLU A 145 -6.63 -16.66 8.83
N HIS A 146 -5.73 -15.88 8.22
CA HIS A 146 -5.40 -14.52 8.64
C HIS A 146 -5.82 -13.54 7.56
N TYR A 147 -6.11 -12.30 7.96
CA TYR A 147 -6.69 -11.29 7.06
C TYR A 147 -5.86 -10.01 7.11
N LEU A 148 -5.29 -9.65 5.98
CA LEU A 148 -4.44 -8.47 5.79
C LEU A 148 -5.17 -7.43 4.93
N GLY A 149 -4.60 -6.24 4.78
CA GLY A 149 -5.11 -5.20 3.89
C GLY A 149 -5.77 -4.04 4.63
N LEU A 150 -6.97 -3.66 4.19
CA LEU A 150 -7.84 -2.59 4.72
C LEU A 150 -7.27 -1.17 4.58
N GLY A 151 -6.30 -0.96 3.70
CA GLY A 151 -5.61 0.31 3.52
C GLY A 151 -4.52 0.53 4.57
N GLU A 152 -4.31 1.77 4.96
CA GLU A 152 -3.36 2.14 6.00
C GLU A 152 -3.94 1.84 7.39
N ARG A 153 -3.22 1.09 8.23
CA ARG A 153 -3.66 0.74 9.60
C ARG A 153 -2.51 0.81 10.58
N SER A 154 -2.70 1.59 11.63
CA SER A 154 -1.74 1.85 12.72
C SER A 154 -1.77 0.76 13.79
N ASP A 155 -2.94 0.14 13.98
CA ASP A 155 -3.29 -0.67 15.14
C ASP A 155 -2.90 -2.14 14.96
N ALA A 156 -3.07 -2.70 13.76
CA ALA A 156 -2.80 -4.10 13.45
C ALA A 156 -2.48 -4.32 11.96
N VAL A 157 -1.74 -5.39 11.67
CA VAL A 157 -1.51 -5.89 10.29
C VAL A 157 -2.39 -7.11 9.99
N ASP A 158 -2.58 -8.00 10.98
CA ASP A 158 -3.56 -9.08 10.92
C ASP A 158 -4.85 -8.67 11.62
N HIS A 159 -5.94 -8.71 10.88
CA HIS A 159 -7.25 -8.27 11.31
C HIS A 159 -8.16 -9.42 11.75
N ARG A 160 -7.66 -10.66 11.82
CA ARG A 160 -8.42 -11.76 12.42
C ARG A 160 -8.84 -11.41 13.85
N GLY A 161 -10.12 -11.59 14.15
CA GLY A 161 -10.71 -11.28 15.45
C GLY A 161 -11.18 -9.83 15.60
N ARG A 162 -11.01 -8.98 14.58
CA ARG A 162 -11.29 -7.53 14.65
C ARG A 162 -12.54 -7.14 13.87
N SER A 163 -13.11 -5.99 14.26
CA SER A 163 -14.07 -5.23 13.47
C SER A 163 -13.40 -3.92 13.07
N VAL A 164 -13.43 -3.59 11.78
CA VAL A 164 -12.70 -2.45 11.21
C VAL A 164 -13.63 -1.61 10.34
N LEU A 165 -13.65 -0.30 10.58
CA LEU A 165 -14.38 0.68 9.78
C LEU A 165 -13.51 1.18 8.62
N ASN A 166 -14.06 1.20 7.41
CA ASN A 166 -13.52 1.93 6.27
C ASN A 166 -14.34 3.19 6.07
N ARG A 167 -13.72 4.31 6.43
CA ARG A 167 -14.16 5.67 6.22
C ARG A 167 -12.91 6.55 6.21
N VAL A 168 -12.80 7.46 5.26
CA VAL A 168 -11.67 8.38 5.12
C VAL A 168 -11.65 9.34 6.30
N LEU A 169 -10.67 9.22 7.20
CA LEU A 169 -10.66 9.97 8.47
C LEU A 169 -9.26 10.51 8.77
N ASP A 170 -9.18 11.65 9.41
CA ASP A 170 -7.99 12.14 10.08
C ASP A 170 -7.77 11.36 11.39
N GLY A 171 -6.57 10.81 11.56
CA GLY A 171 -6.19 10.02 12.73
C GLY A 171 -5.32 8.81 12.35
N PRO A 172 -5.04 7.95 13.34
CA PRO A 172 -5.84 7.72 14.55
C PRO A 172 -5.46 8.59 15.76
N TYR A 173 -6.40 8.74 16.69
CA TYR A 173 -6.16 9.40 17.98
C TYR A 173 -6.51 8.48 19.14
N THR A 174 -5.72 8.51 20.22
CA THR A 174 -6.15 7.87 21.48
C THR A 174 -7.38 8.58 22.05
N PRO A 175 -8.20 7.94 22.90
CA PRO A 175 -9.36 8.59 23.50
C PRO A 175 -9.05 9.89 24.27
N THR A 176 -7.85 10.00 24.83
CA THR A 176 -7.38 11.23 25.50
C THR A 176 -7.03 12.32 24.49
N GLN A 177 -6.32 11.96 23.42
CA GLN A 177 -5.93 12.89 22.35
C GLN A 177 -7.16 13.37 21.56
N ALA A 178 -8.15 12.51 21.32
CA ALA A 178 -9.37 12.86 20.59
C ALA A 178 -10.09 14.10 21.17
N LYS A 179 -10.09 14.27 22.51
CA LYS A 179 -10.67 15.45 23.17
C LYS A 179 -9.92 16.75 22.88
N LEU A 180 -8.62 16.67 22.65
CA LEU A 180 -7.76 17.81 22.35
C LEU A 180 -7.85 18.19 20.87
N ILE A 181 -7.93 17.18 20.02
CA ILE A 181 -8.02 17.34 18.57
C ILE A 181 -9.42 17.76 18.09
N ASP A 182 -10.46 17.60 18.91
CA ASP A 182 -11.84 18.05 18.62
C ASP A 182 -11.96 19.52 18.19
N GLN A 183 -11.01 20.37 18.63
CA GLN A 183 -10.96 21.78 18.26
C GLN A 183 -10.18 22.06 16.96
N LEU A 184 -9.37 21.10 16.52
CA LEU A 184 -8.41 21.23 15.42
C LEU A 184 -8.88 20.49 14.16
N VAL A 185 -9.51 19.33 14.29
CA VAL A 185 -9.96 18.55 13.13
C VAL A 185 -11.45 18.80 12.88
N PRO A 186 -11.85 19.17 11.65
CA PRO A 186 -13.25 19.25 11.27
C PRO A 186 -14.00 17.93 11.54
N LYS A 187 -15.16 18.02 12.20
CA LYS A 187 -15.99 16.86 12.59
C LYS A 187 -16.18 15.79 11.50
N PRO A 188 -16.42 16.12 10.22
CA PRO A 188 -16.65 15.10 9.19
C PRO A 188 -15.50 14.12 9.01
N GLY A 189 -14.25 14.58 9.19
CA GLY A 189 -13.06 13.74 9.09
C GLY A 189 -12.48 13.32 10.42
N GLN A 190 -13.16 13.51 11.55
CA GLN A 190 -12.59 13.18 12.85
C GLN A 190 -12.63 11.67 13.12
N GLY A 191 -11.47 11.03 13.18
CA GLY A 191 -11.32 9.61 13.51
C GLY A 191 -10.91 9.35 14.96
N VAL A 192 -11.86 8.92 15.80
CA VAL A 192 -11.61 8.68 17.25
C VAL A 192 -11.40 7.20 17.60
N THR A 193 -11.42 6.32 16.60
CA THR A 193 -11.19 4.89 16.78
C THR A 193 -9.72 4.55 16.50
N PRO A 194 -9.15 3.50 17.14
CA PRO A 194 -7.76 3.13 16.91
C PRO A 194 -7.42 2.74 15.46
N ASP A 195 -8.43 2.33 14.69
CA ASP A 195 -8.32 1.93 13.29
C ASP A 195 -8.57 3.10 12.32
N ALA A 196 -8.88 4.31 12.79
CA ALA A 196 -9.04 5.47 11.92
C ALA A 196 -7.77 5.75 11.11
N THR A 197 -7.95 6.20 9.86
CA THR A 197 -6.85 6.38 8.90
C THR A 197 -7.25 7.31 7.77
N TYR A 198 -6.26 8.03 7.26
CA TYR A 198 -6.36 8.89 6.09
C TYR A 198 -6.65 8.10 4.80
N PHE A 199 -6.16 6.87 4.71
CA PHE A 199 -6.20 6.08 3.47
C PHE A 199 -6.74 4.65 3.70
N PRO A 200 -8.03 4.50 4.05
CA PRO A 200 -8.68 3.21 4.03
C PRO A 200 -8.85 2.71 2.59
N ILE A 201 -8.71 1.39 2.41
CA ILE A 201 -9.10 0.71 1.18
C ILE A 201 -10.00 -0.44 1.65
N PRO A 202 -11.30 -0.49 1.30
CA PRO A 202 -12.24 -1.49 1.80
C PRO A 202 -12.01 -2.86 1.14
N TRP A 203 -10.84 -3.43 1.43
CA TRP A 203 -10.27 -4.64 0.87
C TRP A 203 -9.68 -5.49 1.99
N PHE A 204 -10.03 -6.76 2.08
CA PHE A 204 -9.21 -7.70 2.85
C PHE A 204 -8.60 -8.77 1.96
N LEU A 205 -7.41 -9.22 2.34
CA LEU A 205 -6.62 -10.26 1.70
C LEU A 205 -6.45 -11.42 2.67
N SER A 206 -6.97 -12.58 2.29
CA SER A 206 -6.76 -13.82 3.02
C SER A 206 -5.42 -14.48 2.68
N THR A 207 -4.78 -15.07 3.70
CA THR A 207 -3.61 -15.94 3.53
C THR A 207 -3.88 -17.24 2.75
N THR A 208 -5.13 -17.65 2.56
CA THR A 208 -5.52 -18.84 1.79
C THR A 208 -5.58 -18.60 0.29
N GLY A 209 -5.50 -17.35 -0.17
CA GLY A 209 -5.46 -17.03 -1.60
C GLY A 209 -6.77 -16.46 -2.17
N TYR A 210 -7.51 -15.69 -1.40
CA TYR A 210 -8.54 -14.82 -1.97
C TYR A 210 -8.52 -13.45 -1.28
N GLY A 211 -9.23 -12.50 -1.86
CA GLY A 211 -9.58 -11.27 -1.14
C GLY A 211 -10.91 -10.71 -1.63
N VAL A 212 -11.48 -9.81 -0.84
CA VAL A 212 -12.79 -9.20 -1.09
C VAL A 212 -12.63 -7.70 -1.02
N LEU A 213 -13.03 -7.02 -2.10
CA LEU A 213 -13.09 -5.57 -2.20
C LEU A 213 -14.56 -5.15 -2.19
N VAL A 214 -14.93 -4.15 -1.38
CA VAL A 214 -16.22 -3.47 -1.47
C VAL A 214 -16.08 -2.32 -2.48
N ASP A 215 -16.99 -2.26 -3.45
CA ASP A 215 -16.98 -1.24 -4.52
C ASP A 215 -17.87 -0.03 -4.18
N ASN A 216 -18.54 -0.05 -3.05
CA ASN A 216 -19.32 1.07 -2.53
C ASN A 216 -18.43 2.24 -2.07
N ASP A 217 -18.97 3.46 -2.17
CA ASP A 217 -18.38 4.67 -1.59
C ASP A 217 -18.95 4.98 -0.20
N GLU A 218 -20.05 4.33 0.19
CA GLU A 218 -20.59 4.44 1.54
C GLU A 218 -19.69 3.73 2.57
N ASP A 219 -19.84 4.13 3.83
CA ASP A 219 -19.07 3.54 4.93
C ASP A 219 -19.29 2.03 5.00
N SER A 220 -18.19 1.30 5.14
CA SER A 220 -18.21 -0.16 5.22
C SER A 220 -17.48 -0.68 6.45
N THR A 221 -18.02 -1.73 7.05
CA THR A 221 -17.46 -2.40 8.23
C THR A 221 -17.10 -3.85 7.90
N PHE A 222 -15.91 -4.26 8.32
CA PHE A 222 -15.37 -5.60 8.14
C PHE A 222 -15.20 -6.28 9.50
N GLU A 223 -16.05 -7.24 9.80
CA GLU A 223 -15.95 -8.10 10.97
C GLU A 223 -15.29 -9.43 10.58
N LEU A 224 -14.00 -9.57 10.85
CA LEU A 224 -13.18 -10.64 10.30
C LEU A 224 -12.92 -11.72 11.36
N ALA A 225 -13.68 -12.81 11.32
CA ALA A 225 -13.59 -13.92 12.28
C ALA A 225 -13.56 -13.44 13.75
N THR A 226 -14.45 -12.52 14.09
CA THR A 226 -14.53 -11.91 15.43
C THR A 226 -14.78 -12.98 16.50
N LYS A 227 -14.54 -12.65 17.76
CA LYS A 227 -14.80 -13.59 18.87
C LYS A 227 -16.26 -14.08 18.89
N ALA A 228 -17.21 -13.22 18.53
CA ALA A 228 -18.62 -13.56 18.45
C ALA A 228 -18.93 -14.49 17.25
N HIS A 229 -18.21 -14.33 16.14
CA HIS A 229 -18.42 -15.08 14.92
C HIS A 229 -17.08 -15.59 14.32
N PRO A 230 -16.41 -16.57 14.97
CA PRO A 230 -15.03 -16.96 14.62
C PRO A 230 -14.88 -17.70 13.28
N GLN A 231 -16.01 -18.03 12.64
CA GLN A 231 -16.10 -18.73 11.36
C GLN A 231 -16.77 -17.88 10.28
N VAL A 232 -16.95 -16.58 10.52
CA VAL A 232 -17.58 -15.64 9.59
C VAL A 232 -16.69 -14.44 9.36
N ASN A 233 -16.56 -14.03 8.11
CA ASN A 233 -16.10 -12.71 7.71
C ASN A 233 -17.32 -11.93 7.20
N ARG A 234 -17.82 -10.99 7.99
CA ARG A 234 -18.97 -10.16 7.61
C ARG A 234 -18.50 -8.84 7.04
N VAL A 235 -19.03 -8.51 5.87
CA VAL A 235 -18.86 -7.22 5.22
C VAL A 235 -20.21 -6.52 5.23
N THR A 236 -20.25 -5.29 5.74
CA THR A 236 -21.46 -4.47 5.82
C THR A 236 -21.23 -3.14 5.14
N VAL A 237 -22.21 -2.62 4.41
CA VAL A 237 -22.23 -1.25 3.89
C VAL A 237 -23.46 -0.49 4.38
N GLN A 238 -23.32 0.81 4.65
CA GLN A 238 -24.42 1.72 4.96
C GLN A 238 -25.15 2.20 3.71
N SER A 239 -25.68 1.25 2.94
CA SER A 239 -26.43 1.47 1.71
C SER A 239 -27.45 0.35 1.51
N ASP A 240 -28.52 0.58 0.75
CA ASP A 240 -29.48 -0.47 0.38
C ASP A 240 -28.91 -1.46 -0.64
N ARG A 241 -27.71 -1.17 -1.17
CA ARG A 241 -27.00 -2.00 -2.14
C ARG A 241 -25.55 -2.21 -1.70
N LEU A 242 -25.15 -3.47 -1.60
CA LEU A 242 -23.76 -3.90 -1.44
C LEU A 242 -23.24 -4.47 -2.75
N ALA A 243 -22.10 -3.98 -3.22
CA ALA A 243 -21.35 -4.57 -4.33
C ALA A 243 -19.95 -4.96 -3.84
N VAL A 244 -19.59 -6.22 -4.01
CA VAL A 244 -18.24 -6.71 -3.71
C VAL A 244 -17.63 -7.44 -4.89
N ARG A 245 -16.31 -7.31 -5.04
CA ARG A 245 -15.50 -8.15 -5.93
C ARG A 245 -14.66 -9.13 -5.12
N VAL A 246 -14.83 -10.41 -5.42
CA VAL A 246 -14.03 -11.51 -4.88
C VAL A 246 -12.93 -11.87 -5.87
N PHE A 247 -11.68 -11.69 -5.46
CA PHE A 247 -10.49 -11.98 -6.25
C PHE A 247 -9.85 -13.26 -5.76
N LEU A 248 -9.85 -14.30 -6.59
CA LEU A 248 -9.16 -15.54 -6.29
C LEU A 248 -7.68 -15.42 -6.65
N GLY A 249 -6.85 -16.28 -6.11
CA GLY A 249 -5.49 -16.50 -6.54
C GLY A 249 -4.85 -17.50 -5.60
N PRO A 250 -4.37 -18.67 -6.03
CA PRO A 250 -3.98 -19.75 -5.11
C PRO A 250 -2.85 -19.39 -4.14
N THR A 251 -2.31 -18.17 -4.23
CA THR A 251 -1.53 -17.49 -3.20
C THR A 251 -2.06 -16.06 -2.96
N PRO A 252 -1.90 -15.49 -1.75
CA PRO A 252 -2.30 -14.11 -1.47
C PRO A 252 -1.66 -13.09 -2.42
N ALA A 253 -0.40 -13.29 -2.82
CA ALA A 253 0.26 -12.47 -3.83
C ALA A 253 -0.49 -12.45 -5.17
N ARG A 254 -1.11 -13.57 -5.57
CA ARG A 254 -1.88 -13.65 -6.82
C ARG A 254 -3.23 -12.95 -6.70
N ALA A 255 -3.91 -13.06 -5.56
CA ALA A 255 -5.15 -12.33 -5.28
C ALA A 255 -4.89 -10.81 -5.29
N LEU A 256 -3.85 -10.34 -4.59
CA LEU A 256 -3.40 -8.94 -4.60
C LEU A 256 -3.03 -8.45 -6.02
N ALA A 257 -2.33 -9.28 -6.80
CA ALA A 257 -1.97 -8.95 -8.18
C ALA A 257 -3.21 -8.75 -9.08
N ARG A 258 -4.26 -9.55 -8.88
CA ARG A 258 -5.53 -9.44 -9.61
C ARG A 258 -6.32 -8.22 -9.17
N MET A 259 -6.43 -7.97 -7.86
CA MET A 259 -7.09 -6.77 -7.33
C MET A 259 -6.42 -5.50 -7.85
N THR A 260 -5.11 -5.35 -7.67
CA THR A 260 -4.36 -4.17 -8.16
C THR A 260 -4.40 -4.02 -9.67
N GLY A 261 -4.47 -5.13 -10.41
CA GLY A 261 -4.66 -5.10 -11.86
C GLY A 261 -6.04 -4.60 -12.29
N ALA A 262 -7.06 -4.80 -11.45
CA ALA A 262 -8.45 -4.43 -11.73
C ALA A 262 -8.79 -3.00 -11.30
N ILE A 263 -8.27 -2.53 -10.15
CA ILE A 263 -8.52 -1.16 -9.67
C ILE A 263 -7.54 -0.13 -10.27
N GLY A 264 -6.43 -0.61 -10.84
CA GLY A 264 -5.32 0.22 -11.26
C GLY A 264 -4.21 0.26 -10.21
N ARG A 265 -2.98 0.42 -10.67
CA ARG A 265 -1.81 0.57 -9.80
C ARG A 265 -1.45 2.04 -9.69
N GLN A 266 -0.70 2.40 -8.65
CA GLN A 266 -0.05 3.72 -8.61
C GLN A 266 0.62 4.00 -9.97
N PRO A 267 0.52 5.23 -10.50
CA PRO A 267 1.20 5.61 -11.72
C PRO A 267 2.71 5.56 -11.48
N LYS A 268 3.48 5.44 -12.57
CA LYS A 268 4.94 5.49 -12.47
C LYS A 268 5.35 6.90 -12.00
N PRO A 269 6.25 7.04 -11.02
CA PRO A 269 6.83 8.33 -10.71
C PRO A 269 7.44 8.96 -11.97
N THR A 270 7.16 10.25 -12.19
CA THR A 270 7.61 10.98 -13.38
C THR A 270 9.07 11.45 -13.26
N THR A 271 9.62 11.50 -12.03
CA THR A 271 11.00 11.90 -11.75
C THR A 271 11.72 10.92 -10.80
N PRO A 272 13.02 10.64 -11.00
CA PRO A 272 13.83 9.86 -10.07
C PRO A 272 13.99 10.49 -8.67
N ALA A 273 13.77 11.80 -8.54
CA ALA A 273 13.94 12.54 -7.28
C ALA A 273 13.10 11.95 -6.14
N VAL A 274 11.95 11.33 -6.45
CA VAL A 274 11.07 10.62 -5.51
C VAL A 274 11.82 9.59 -4.67
N TYR A 275 12.77 8.88 -5.26
CA TYR A 275 13.52 7.82 -4.59
C TYR A 275 14.69 8.34 -3.75
N GLY A 276 15.01 9.64 -3.83
CA GLY A 276 16.09 10.25 -3.06
C GLY A 276 15.66 10.56 -1.63
N ALA A 277 16.54 11.24 -0.89
CA ALA A 277 16.21 11.80 0.41
C ALA A 277 15.52 13.16 0.26
N TRP A 278 14.41 13.36 0.97
CA TRP A 278 13.69 14.63 1.00
C TRP A 278 13.96 15.35 2.31
N TYR A 279 14.18 16.66 2.22
CA TYR A 279 14.53 17.51 3.34
C TYR A 279 13.46 18.57 3.57
N GLN A 280 12.96 18.66 4.80
CA GLN A 280 12.20 19.81 5.28
C GLN A 280 13.14 20.66 6.15
N ALA A 281 13.26 21.94 5.81
CA ALA A 281 13.99 22.89 6.64
C ALA A 281 13.15 23.40 7.82
N ARG A 282 13.81 23.81 8.90
CA ARG A 282 13.14 24.44 10.07
C ARG A 282 13.12 25.96 10.00
N SER A 283 13.98 26.53 9.16
CA SER A 283 14.20 27.96 9.04
C SER A 283 14.40 28.32 7.55
N ASP A 284 15.53 28.95 7.20
CA ASP A 284 15.84 29.26 5.81
C ASP A 284 16.25 27.99 5.04
N VAL A 285 15.35 27.52 4.16
CA VAL A 285 15.53 26.29 3.39
C VAL A 285 16.78 26.31 2.51
N THR A 286 17.14 27.47 1.95
CA THR A 286 18.31 27.60 1.08
C THR A 286 19.59 27.37 1.87
N THR A 287 19.75 28.08 2.98
CA THR A 287 20.90 27.98 3.89
C THR A 287 21.03 26.57 4.46
N GLU A 288 19.94 25.95 4.90
CA GLU A 288 19.99 24.60 5.45
C GLU A 288 20.37 23.55 4.41
N VAL A 289 19.85 23.64 3.18
CA VAL A 289 20.25 22.74 2.08
C VAL A 289 21.75 22.87 1.78
N GLU A 290 22.31 24.09 1.80
CA GLU A 290 23.76 24.29 1.66
C GLU A 290 24.56 23.63 2.78
N GLN A 291 24.10 23.76 4.04
CA GLN A 291 24.77 23.13 5.18
C GLN A 291 24.77 21.60 5.07
N GLN A 292 23.66 21.01 4.62
CA GLN A 292 23.57 19.57 4.34
C GLN A 292 24.55 19.16 3.24
N ARG A 293 24.61 19.93 2.13
CA ARG A 293 25.55 19.71 1.03
C ARG A 293 27.01 19.81 1.47
N ALA A 294 27.36 20.86 2.20
CA ALA A 294 28.71 21.05 2.76
C ALA A 294 29.11 19.92 3.71
N SER A 295 28.12 19.32 4.39
CA SER A 295 28.31 18.14 5.24
C SER A 295 28.37 16.82 4.46
N GLY A 296 28.26 16.84 3.13
CA GLY A 296 28.31 15.68 2.24
C GLY A 296 27.05 14.80 2.28
N VAL A 297 25.91 15.38 2.65
CA VAL A 297 24.60 14.71 2.66
C VAL A 297 23.95 14.82 1.28
N PRO A 298 23.64 13.67 0.63
CA PRO A 298 22.87 13.67 -0.61
C PRO A 298 21.39 13.92 -0.33
N LEU A 299 20.77 14.73 -1.17
CA LEU A 299 19.37 15.20 -1.06
C LEU A 299 18.84 15.33 -2.48
N SER A 300 17.55 15.09 -2.69
CA SER A 300 16.94 15.20 -4.02
C SER A 300 15.72 16.10 -4.04
N VAL A 301 15.09 16.32 -2.88
CA VAL A 301 13.90 17.16 -2.76
C VAL A 301 14.04 18.07 -1.54
N ALA A 302 13.75 19.35 -1.71
CA ALA A 302 13.53 20.31 -0.65
C ALA A 302 12.03 20.63 -0.56
N GLN A 303 11.45 20.44 0.61
CA GLN A 303 10.03 20.70 0.84
C GLN A 303 9.86 22.12 1.36
N THR A 304 9.08 22.94 0.65
CA THR A 304 8.56 24.20 1.17
C THR A 304 7.11 24.00 1.61
N TYR A 305 6.71 24.73 2.64
CA TYR A 305 5.33 24.77 3.12
C TYR A 305 4.68 26.10 2.71
N THR A 306 4.97 26.59 1.50
CA THR A 306 4.20 27.70 0.94
C THR A 306 2.81 27.18 0.60
N HIS A 307 1.78 27.68 1.27
CA HIS A 307 0.40 27.24 1.07
C HIS A 307 -0.27 28.06 -0.03
N TYR A 308 -0.35 27.52 -1.25
CA TYR A 308 -1.13 28.16 -2.32
C TYR A 308 -2.62 28.13 -2.01
N LEU A 309 -3.05 27.07 -1.33
CA LEU A 309 -4.35 26.95 -0.71
C LEU A 309 -4.17 26.60 0.78
N PRO A 310 -5.11 26.98 1.65
CA PRO A 310 -6.42 27.55 1.31
C PRO A 310 -6.45 29.07 1.10
N CYS A 311 -5.47 29.82 1.61
CA CYS A 311 -5.54 31.29 1.74
C CYS A 311 -4.60 32.09 0.80
N GLY A 312 -3.72 31.43 0.05
CA GLY A 312 -2.84 32.08 -0.92
C GLY A 312 -1.63 32.81 -0.32
N ASP A 313 -0.70 32.07 0.26
CA ASP A 313 0.51 32.63 0.91
C ASP A 313 1.64 33.00 -0.08
N GLN A 314 1.49 32.61 -1.35
CA GLN A 314 2.49 32.79 -2.38
C GLN A 314 2.67 34.27 -2.77
N VAL A 315 3.93 34.64 -3.02
CA VAL A 315 4.28 35.89 -3.69
C VAL A 315 5.21 35.52 -4.84
N ALA A 316 4.73 35.62 -6.08
CA ALA A 316 5.37 35.04 -7.26
C ALA A 316 6.89 35.32 -7.35
N GLU A 317 7.31 36.58 -7.24
CA GLU A 317 8.74 36.96 -7.31
C GLU A 317 9.58 36.28 -6.21
N ARG A 318 9.04 36.20 -4.99
CA ARG A 318 9.71 35.54 -3.85
C ARG A 318 9.81 34.04 -4.06
N GLU A 319 8.74 33.41 -4.53
CA GLU A 319 8.71 31.97 -4.76
C GLU A 319 9.62 31.58 -5.94
N GLN A 320 9.62 32.35 -7.03
CA GLN A 320 10.54 32.17 -8.17
C GLN A 320 12.01 32.32 -7.76
N ALA A 321 12.33 33.32 -6.93
CA ALA A 321 13.69 33.47 -6.40
C ALA A 321 14.09 32.28 -5.52
N ARG A 322 13.16 31.79 -4.68
CA ARG A 322 13.39 30.65 -3.79
C ARG A 322 13.57 29.34 -4.56
N THR A 323 12.67 29.02 -5.49
CA THR A 323 12.74 27.79 -6.29
C THR A 323 14.01 27.79 -7.12
N LYS A 324 14.35 28.91 -7.78
CA LYS A 324 15.61 29.07 -8.50
C LYS A 324 16.83 28.82 -7.59
N ALA A 325 16.87 29.41 -6.39
CA ALA A 325 17.98 29.22 -5.47
C ALA A 325 18.15 27.74 -5.07
N LEU A 326 17.06 27.02 -4.85
CA LEU A 326 17.09 25.59 -4.52
C LEU A 326 17.48 24.72 -5.72
N HIS A 327 16.98 25.06 -6.92
CA HIS A 327 17.39 24.40 -8.17
C HIS A 327 18.88 24.55 -8.43
N ASP A 328 19.47 25.74 -8.22
CA ASP A 328 20.91 25.99 -8.32
C ASP A 328 21.74 25.14 -7.32
N ARG A 329 21.08 24.49 -6.34
CA ARG A 329 21.66 23.57 -5.33
C ARG A 329 21.28 22.10 -5.58
N GLY A 330 20.78 21.81 -6.78
CA GLY A 330 20.55 20.45 -7.29
C GLY A 330 19.45 19.68 -6.57
N VAL A 331 18.40 20.35 -6.08
CA VAL A 331 17.23 19.71 -5.47
C VAL A 331 15.97 20.13 -6.20
N SER A 332 15.02 19.19 -6.34
CA SER A 332 13.65 19.53 -6.71
C SER A 332 12.93 20.17 -5.53
N VAL A 333 11.90 20.97 -5.78
CA VAL A 333 11.21 21.78 -4.77
C VAL A 333 9.71 21.49 -4.79
N THR A 334 9.14 21.15 -3.64
CA THR A 334 7.68 20.95 -3.51
C THR A 334 7.03 22.07 -2.73
N THR A 335 5.76 22.36 -3.05
CA THR A 335 4.88 23.30 -2.33
C THR A 335 3.69 22.56 -1.67
N TYR A 336 2.65 23.28 -1.24
CA TYR A 336 1.52 22.72 -0.49
C TYR A 336 0.15 23.16 -1.03
N PHE A 337 -0.79 22.20 -1.14
CA PHE A 337 -2.19 22.43 -1.52
C PHE A 337 -3.17 21.67 -0.62
N ASN A 338 -4.33 22.29 -0.39
CA ASN A 338 -5.51 21.72 0.24
C ASN A 338 -6.69 21.85 -0.74
N PRO A 339 -7.75 21.04 -0.62
CA PRO A 339 -8.88 21.09 -1.53
C PRO A 339 -9.97 22.09 -1.09
N MET A 340 -9.57 23.16 -0.41
CA MET A 340 -10.43 24.19 0.17
C MET A 340 -9.89 25.58 -0.17
N VAL A 341 -10.78 26.57 -0.24
CA VAL A 341 -10.43 27.97 -0.51
C VAL A 341 -10.98 28.84 0.62
N CYS A 342 -10.13 29.68 1.20
CA CYS A 342 -10.53 30.66 2.20
C CYS A 342 -11.47 31.70 1.59
N VAL A 343 -12.56 32.04 2.28
CA VAL A 343 -13.53 33.06 1.83
C VAL A 343 -12.92 34.45 1.68
N LYS A 344 -11.78 34.70 2.35
CA LYS A 344 -11.01 35.96 2.28
C LYS A 344 -9.98 35.98 1.16
N TYR A 345 -9.71 34.86 0.50
CA TYR A 345 -8.80 34.80 -0.64
C TYR A 345 -9.53 35.21 -1.92
N HIS A 346 -9.97 36.47 -1.98
CA HIS A 346 -10.87 37.02 -3.01
C HIS A 346 -10.43 36.72 -4.45
N ALA A 347 -9.12 36.72 -4.73
CA ALA A 347 -8.58 36.43 -6.05
C ALA A 347 -8.91 35.01 -6.56
N ALA A 348 -9.10 34.03 -5.66
CA ALA A 348 -9.52 32.69 -6.01
C ALA A 348 -11.00 32.43 -5.67
N TYR A 349 -11.47 32.94 -4.53
CA TYR A 349 -12.79 32.65 -3.99
C TYR A 349 -13.93 33.29 -4.81
N ASP A 350 -13.87 34.60 -5.08
CA ASP A 350 -14.93 35.32 -5.77
C ASP A 350 -15.21 34.78 -7.20
N PRO A 351 -14.20 34.57 -8.07
CA PRO A 351 -14.45 33.97 -9.38
C PRO A 351 -14.88 32.49 -9.28
N GLY A 352 -14.37 31.75 -8.30
CA GLY A 352 -14.79 30.37 -8.04
C GLY A 352 -16.26 30.28 -7.65
N LEU A 353 -16.72 31.17 -6.76
CA LEU A 353 -18.10 31.25 -6.32
C LEU A 353 -19.03 31.60 -7.49
N ALA A 354 -18.65 32.60 -8.30
CA ALA A 354 -19.41 33.01 -9.48
C ALA A 354 -19.54 31.88 -10.53
N ALA A 355 -18.51 31.04 -10.66
CA ALA A 355 -18.50 29.90 -11.58
C ALA A 355 -19.15 28.62 -11.02
N GLY A 356 -19.54 28.60 -9.75
CA GLY A 356 -20.11 27.42 -9.08
C GLY A 356 -19.07 26.33 -8.79
N ALA A 357 -17.84 26.73 -8.43
CA ALA A 357 -16.70 25.84 -8.17
C ALA A 357 -16.71 25.13 -6.80
N PHE A 358 -17.66 25.47 -5.92
CA PHE A 358 -17.70 24.98 -4.54
C PHE A 358 -18.89 24.08 -4.26
N THR A 359 -18.69 23.17 -3.31
CA THR A 359 -19.74 22.28 -2.78
C THR A 359 -20.83 23.12 -2.13
N ARG A 360 -22.08 22.64 -2.15
CA ARG A 360 -23.25 23.44 -1.75
C ARG A 360 -23.97 22.88 -0.54
N ASN A 361 -24.69 23.75 0.15
CA ASN A 361 -25.73 23.38 1.09
C ASN A 361 -26.98 22.88 0.33
N PRO A 362 -27.92 22.19 1.00
CA PRO A 362 -29.17 21.76 0.38
C PRO A 362 -30.05 22.89 -0.17
N ASP A 363 -29.88 24.12 0.33
CA ASP A 363 -30.57 25.31 -0.18
C ASP A 363 -29.91 25.92 -1.44
N GLY A 364 -28.80 25.34 -1.90
CA GLY A 364 -28.06 25.76 -3.09
C GLY A 364 -26.99 26.83 -2.84
N SER A 365 -26.88 27.38 -1.62
CA SER A 365 -25.79 28.29 -1.25
C SER A 365 -24.44 27.55 -1.20
N ALA A 366 -23.34 28.27 -1.43
CA ALA A 366 -22.01 27.70 -1.25
C ALA A 366 -21.82 27.27 0.21
N LEU A 367 -21.31 26.06 0.42
CA LEU A 367 -21.07 25.52 1.74
C LEU A 367 -19.78 26.16 2.28
N THR A 368 -19.89 26.84 3.43
CA THR A 368 -18.74 27.30 4.21
C THR A 368 -18.70 26.58 5.56
N TYR A 369 -17.50 26.34 6.08
CA TYR A 369 -17.31 25.79 7.42
C TYR A 369 -16.00 26.30 8.05
N PRO A 370 -15.91 26.29 9.40
CA PRO A 370 -14.67 26.58 10.09
C PRO A 370 -13.63 25.49 9.82
N TYR A 371 -12.43 25.91 9.44
CA TYR A 371 -11.27 25.05 9.25
C TYR A 371 -10.16 25.52 10.20
N ASN A 372 -9.78 24.65 11.12
CA ASN A 372 -8.82 24.97 12.17
C ASN A 372 -7.54 24.13 11.95
N THR A 373 -6.39 24.74 12.15
CA THR A 373 -5.08 24.08 12.24
C THR A 373 -4.29 24.85 13.32
N ALA A 374 -3.04 25.25 13.04
CA ALA A 374 -2.38 26.31 13.80
C ALA A 374 -3.05 27.70 13.60
N SER A 375 -3.94 27.83 12.61
CA SER A 375 -4.71 29.04 12.31
C SER A 375 -6.19 28.72 12.08
N HIS A 376 -7.05 29.74 12.18
CA HIS A 376 -8.50 29.59 12.05
C HIS A 376 -8.99 30.27 10.78
N PHE A 377 -9.66 29.51 9.93
CA PHE A 377 -10.12 29.95 8.63
C PHE A 377 -11.62 29.67 8.46
N GLU A 378 -12.27 30.46 7.64
CA GLU A 378 -13.56 30.10 7.05
C GLU A 378 -13.31 29.75 5.59
N VAL A 379 -13.70 28.55 5.18
CA VAL A 379 -13.37 27.99 3.86
C VAL A 379 -14.60 27.40 3.19
N SER A 380 -14.55 27.32 1.85
CA SER A 380 -15.40 26.43 1.07
C SER A 380 -14.58 25.31 0.45
N GLN A 381 -15.16 24.11 0.43
CA GLN A 381 -14.59 22.93 -0.22
C GLN A 381 -14.80 23.00 -1.74
N VAL A 382 -13.73 22.79 -2.51
CA VAL A 382 -13.80 22.73 -3.98
C VAL A 382 -14.67 21.55 -4.40
N ASP A 383 -15.59 21.75 -5.34
CA ASP A 383 -16.40 20.66 -5.89
C ASP A 383 -15.74 20.07 -7.13
N PHE A 384 -15.03 18.96 -6.98
CA PHE A 384 -14.35 18.30 -8.09
C PHE A 384 -15.30 17.54 -9.05
N SER A 385 -16.58 17.38 -8.67
CA SER A 385 -17.62 16.92 -9.60
C SER A 385 -18.04 18.02 -10.58
N ALA A 386 -17.82 19.28 -10.23
CA ALA A 386 -18.06 20.44 -11.08
C ALA A 386 -16.84 20.73 -11.98
N PRO A 387 -17.03 20.97 -13.30
CA PRO A 387 -15.96 21.46 -14.18
C PRO A 387 -15.26 22.72 -13.63
N ALA A 388 -16.03 23.68 -13.11
CA ALA A 388 -15.49 24.92 -12.54
C ALA A 388 -14.58 24.68 -11.33
N GLY A 389 -14.88 23.69 -10.48
CA GLY A 389 -14.02 23.33 -9.35
C GLY A 389 -12.67 22.77 -9.80
N ARG A 390 -12.71 21.90 -10.82
CA ARG A 390 -11.49 21.35 -11.44
C ARG A 390 -10.65 22.44 -12.09
N GLU A 391 -11.27 23.32 -12.88
CA GLU A 391 -10.58 24.43 -13.54
C GLU A 391 -9.94 25.41 -12.54
N LEU A 392 -10.66 25.76 -11.47
CA LEU A 392 -10.15 26.58 -10.38
C LEU A 392 -8.89 25.97 -9.76
N PHE A 393 -8.96 24.69 -9.39
CA PHE A 393 -7.84 24.00 -8.75
C PHE A 393 -6.65 23.88 -9.70
N GLN A 394 -6.86 23.45 -10.94
CA GLN A 394 -5.82 23.30 -11.95
C GLN A 394 -5.14 24.62 -12.32
N ARG A 395 -5.87 25.74 -12.32
CA ARG A 395 -5.28 27.08 -12.51
C ARG A 395 -4.28 27.39 -11.41
N LEU A 396 -4.64 27.16 -10.14
CA LEU A 396 -3.76 27.42 -8.99
C LEU A 396 -2.55 26.47 -8.97
N LEU A 397 -2.73 25.19 -9.37
CA LEU A 397 -1.60 24.29 -9.63
C LEU A 397 -0.65 24.89 -10.69
N GLY A 398 -1.21 25.43 -11.76
CA GLY A 398 -0.48 26.13 -12.82
C GLY A 398 0.33 27.32 -12.31
N GLU A 399 -0.19 28.10 -11.37
CA GLU A 399 0.54 29.20 -10.73
C GLU A 399 1.78 28.68 -10.00
N SER A 400 1.66 27.58 -9.23
CA SER A 400 2.82 27.01 -8.54
C SER A 400 3.92 26.51 -9.50
N VAL A 401 3.52 25.90 -10.62
CA VAL A 401 4.46 25.47 -11.66
C VAL A 401 5.13 26.66 -12.33
N ALA A 402 4.39 27.74 -12.58
CA ALA A 402 4.94 28.99 -13.12
C ALA A 402 5.94 29.65 -12.15
N ASP A 403 5.74 29.48 -10.85
CA ASP A 403 6.66 29.93 -9.80
C ASP A 403 7.88 29.00 -9.60
N GLY A 404 7.99 27.96 -10.41
CA GLY A 404 9.14 27.05 -10.46
C GLY A 404 9.02 25.82 -9.56
N TYR A 405 7.89 25.59 -8.90
CA TYR A 405 7.72 24.39 -8.08
C TYR A 405 7.61 23.13 -8.91
N ASP A 406 8.30 22.08 -8.48
CA ASP A 406 8.40 20.77 -9.14
C ASP A 406 7.27 19.83 -8.78
N GLY A 407 6.33 20.28 -7.96
CA GLY A 407 5.18 19.52 -7.49
C GLY A 407 4.76 19.99 -6.10
N TRP A 408 3.93 19.20 -5.44
CA TRP A 408 3.26 19.63 -4.22
C TRP A 408 2.76 18.46 -3.37
N MET A 409 2.46 18.77 -2.10
CA MET A 409 1.62 17.95 -1.25
C MET A 409 0.14 18.20 -1.56
N GLU A 410 -0.65 17.13 -1.60
CA GLU A 410 -2.11 17.15 -1.65
C GLU A 410 -2.65 16.68 -0.29
N ASP A 411 -3.07 17.63 0.56
CA ASP A 411 -3.44 17.37 1.96
C ASP A 411 -4.92 17.68 2.25
N PHE A 412 -5.47 17.17 3.35
CA PHE A 412 -6.81 17.47 3.88
C PHE A 412 -8.02 17.08 3.01
N GLY A 413 -7.97 15.90 2.39
CA GLY A 413 -9.07 15.35 1.61
C GLY A 413 -10.25 14.79 2.43
N GLU A 414 -10.17 14.75 3.76
CA GLU A 414 -11.03 13.93 4.62
C GLU A 414 -12.31 14.65 5.11
N TYR A 415 -12.60 15.87 4.65
CA TYR A 415 -13.50 16.80 5.39
C TYR A 415 -14.87 17.07 4.79
N THR A 416 -15.28 16.35 3.75
CA THR A 416 -16.61 16.57 3.13
C THR A 416 -17.74 16.42 4.15
N PRO A 417 -18.54 17.47 4.40
CA PRO A 417 -19.63 17.45 5.39
C PRO A 417 -20.81 16.57 4.99
N GLN A 418 -21.57 16.07 5.99
CA GLN A 418 -22.73 15.20 5.74
C GLN A 418 -23.88 15.88 4.98
N ASN A 419 -24.08 17.18 5.17
CA ASN A 419 -25.13 17.95 4.50
C ASN A 419 -24.68 18.51 3.13
N ALA A 420 -23.46 18.20 2.69
CA ALA A 420 -22.95 18.64 1.41
C ALA A 420 -23.78 18.09 0.24
N VAL A 421 -23.93 18.91 -0.79
CA VAL A 421 -24.50 18.52 -2.08
C VAL A 421 -23.50 18.88 -3.17
N SER A 422 -23.00 17.86 -3.86
CA SER A 422 -22.11 18.01 -5.00
C SER A 422 -22.88 18.32 -6.28
N ALA A 423 -22.23 18.93 -7.27
CA ALA A 423 -22.83 19.34 -8.53
C ALA A 423 -23.38 18.17 -9.36
N ASP A 424 -22.80 16.96 -9.21
CA ASP A 424 -23.32 15.73 -9.83
C ASP A 424 -24.51 15.10 -9.09
N GLY A 425 -24.95 15.72 -7.98
CA GLY A 425 -26.06 15.26 -7.15
C GLY A 425 -25.67 14.23 -6.09
N THR A 426 -24.40 13.82 -6.00
CA THR A 426 -23.93 12.91 -4.95
C THR A 426 -24.12 13.57 -3.57
N PRO A 427 -24.77 12.89 -2.61
CA PRO A 427 -24.95 13.42 -1.27
C PRO A 427 -23.65 13.33 -0.46
N GLY A 428 -23.49 14.24 0.50
CA GLY A 428 -22.31 14.35 1.36
C GLY A 428 -21.77 13.04 1.96
N PRO A 429 -22.61 12.14 2.52
CA PRO A 429 -22.12 10.90 3.12
C PRO A 429 -21.43 9.96 2.12
N THR A 430 -21.94 9.86 0.90
CA THR A 430 -21.32 9.07 -0.18
C THR A 430 -20.14 9.83 -0.78
N MET A 431 -20.27 11.15 -0.98
CA MET A 431 -19.18 11.96 -1.51
C MET A 431 -17.97 11.95 -0.57
N HIS A 432 -18.15 11.79 0.73
CA HIS A 432 -17.06 11.81 1.70
C HIS A 432 -15.89 10.88 1.37
N ASN A 433 -16.14 9.60 1.09
CA ASN A 433 -15.08 8.66 0.71
C ASN A 433 -14.69 8.81 -0.77
N ARG A 434 -15.63 9.22 -1.63
CA ARG A 434 -15.38 9.43 -3.08
C ARG A 434 -14.55 10.69 -3.38
N TYR A 435 -14.59 11.68 -2.50
CA TYR A 435 -14.03 13.02 -2.69
C TYR A 435 -12.53 12.98 -3.00
N VAL A 436 -11.80 12.15 -2.24
CA VAL A 436 -10.35 12.01 -2.37
C VAL A 436 -9.95 11.47 -3.75
N GLU A 437 -10.74 10.57 -4.35
CA GLU A 437 -10.48 10.14 -5.73
C GLU A 437 -10.61 11.31 -6.70
N GLN A 438 -11.69 12.10 -6.60
CA GLN A 438 -11.92 13.23 -7.51
C GLN A 438 -10.89 14.35 -7.34
N TYR A 439 -10.46 14.59 -6.11
CA TYR A 439 -9.40 15.54 -5.77
C TYR A 439 -8.09 15.15 -6.46
N HIS A 440 -7.60 13.93 -6.20
CA HIS A 440 -6.32 13.46 -6.72
C HIS A 440 -6.35 13.21 -8.23
N ALA A 441 -7.49 12.79 -8.78
CA ALA A 441 -7.68 12.68 -10.23
C ALA A 441 -7.58 14.04 -10.92
N THR A 442 -8.11 15.11 -10.31
CA THR A 442 -8.02 16.47 -10.86
C THR A 442 -6.57 16.95 -10.92
N ALA A 443 -5.77 16.67 -9.88
CA ALA A 443 -4.34 16.98 -9.86
C ALA A 443 -3.56 16.16 -10.90
N ARG A 444 -3.90 14.88 -11.06
CA ARG A 444 -3.32 14.00 -12.08
C ARG A 444 -3.62 14.48 -13.51
N ASP A 445 -4.86 14.87 -13.78
CA ASP A 445 -5.28 15.39 -15.10
C ASP A 445 -4.47 16.63 -15.52
N PHE A 446 -3.98 17.39 -14.54
CA PHE A 446 -3.05 18.51 -14.75
C PHE A 446 -1.62 18.01 -14.96
N GLU A 447 -1.12 17.09 -14.11
CA GLU A 447 0.21 16.48 -14.24
C GLU A 447 0.44 15.86 -15.62
N GLU A 448 -0.54 15.12 -16.16
CA GLU A 448 -0.42 14.46 -17.47
C GLU A 448 -0.29 15.45 -18.64
N LYS A 449 -0.67 16.72 -18.44
CA LYS A 449 -0.58 17.81 -19.41
C LYS A 449 0.54 18.81 -19.07
N ALA A 450 1.21 18.62 -17.94
CA ALA A 450 2.24 19.54 -17.47
C ALA A 450 3.43 19.57 -18.45
N PRO A 451 4.11 20.73 -18.60
CA PRO A 451 5.23 20.86 -19.54
C PRO A 451 6.48 20.08 -19.14
N ARG A 452 6.48 19.48 -17.94
CA ARG A 452 7.62 18.80 -17.32
C ARG A 452 7.13 17.78 -16.29
N PRO A 453 7.97 16.79 -15.90
CA PRO A 453 7.68 15.90 -14.79
C PRO A 453 7.34 16.65 -13.50
N LEU A 454 6.32 16.20 -12.79
CA LEU A 454 5.92 16.73 -11.48
C LEU A 454 6.02 15.67 -10.38
N LEU A 455 6.37 16.12 -9.18
CA LEU A 455 6.54 15.33 -7.96
C LEU A 455 5.40 15.68 -7.01
N ARG A 456 4.28 14.98 -7.15
CA ARG A 456 3.11 15.14 -6.27
C ARG A 456 2.86 13.91 -5.43
N TYR A 457 2.27 14.12 -4.26
CA TYR A 457 1.99 13.07 -3.29
C TYR A 457 0.75 13.42 -2.48
N GLN A 458 -0.01 12.40 -2.10
CA GLN A 458 -1.28 12.54 -1.40
C GLN A 458 -1.23 11.93 -0.01
N ARG A 459 -2.02 12.51 0.91
CA ARG A 459 -2.28 11.94 2.23
C ARG A 459 -3.40 10.90 2.18
N SER A 460 -4.60 11.34 1.87
CA SER A 460 -5.80 10.52 1.96
C SER A 460 -6.07 9.71 0.70
N GLY A 461 -6.96 8.74 0.84
CA GLY A 461 -7.38 7.95 -0.30
C GLY A 461 -8.48 6.95 -0.01
N TRP A 462 -9.02 6.44 -1.11
CA TRP A 462 -10.01 5.38 -1.21
C TRP A 462 -9.57 4.42 -2.31
N THR A 463 -10.36 3.39 -2.63
CA THR A 463 -10.04 2.42 -3.68
C THR A 463 -9.60 3.07 -5.00
N GLY A 464 -10.37 4.05 -5.49
CA GLY A 464 -10.10 4.72 -6.75
C GLY A 464 -8.88 5.64 -6.72
N ALA A 465 -8.53 6.18 -5.55
CA ALA A 465 -7.41 7.10 -5.40
C ALA A 465 -6.03 6.43 -5.57
N VAL A 466 -5.93 5.10 -5.44
CA VAL A 466 -4.66 4.34 -5.56
C VAL A 466 -3.96 4.59 -6.89
N LYS A 467 -4.71 4.69 -7.99
CA LYS A 467 -4.17 4.95 -9.34
C LYS A 467 -3.94 6.44 -9.59
N GLU A 468 -4.37 7.33 -8.69
CA GLU A 468 -4.37 8.76 -8.95
C GLU A 468 -3.13 9.48 -8.43
N SER A 469 -2.25 8.88 -7.62
CA SER A 469 -0.93 9.46 -7.30
C SER A 469 0.17 8.41 -7.18
N SER A 470 1.36 8.77 -7.64
CA SER A 470 2.53 7.88 -7.61
C SER A 470 3.11 7.71 -6.20
N ILE A 471 2.70 8.55 -5.24
CA ILE A 471 3.24 8.60 -3.88
C ILE A 471 2.10 8.79 -2.90
N VAL A 472 2.10 7.97 -1.85
CA VAL A 472 1.28 8.16 -0.66
C VAL A 472 2.17 8.48 0.53
N TRP A 473 1.75 9.42 1.35
CA TRP A 473 2.39 9.72 2.62
C TRP A 473 1.47 9.35 3.79
N GLY A 474 2.04 8.80 4.86
CA GLY A 474 1.30 8.18 5.95
C GLY A 474 0.68 9.12 6.99
N GLY A 475 0.35 10.35 6.60
CA GLY A 475 -0.30 11.33 7.48
C GLY A 475 0.56 11.81 8.65
N ASP A 476 -0.10 12.29 9.70
CA ASP A 476 0.50 13.06 10.79
C ASP A 476 0.74 12.22 12.06
N PRO A 477 1.73 11.31 12.09
CA PRO A 477 1.94 10.43 13.23
C PRO A 477 2.34 11.22 14.48
N THR A 478 2.00 10.71 15.65
CA THR A 478 2.64 11.13 16.89
C THR A 478 4.15 10.88 16.90
N THR A 479 4.88 11.69 17.68
CA THR A 479 6.33 11.62 17.82
C THR A 479 6.73 10.70 18.96
N ASN A 480 6.18 9.48 18.95
CA ASN A 480 6.43 8.48 19.97
C ASN A 480 6.90 7.14 19.35
N TRP A 481 7.18 6.14 20.18
CA TRP A 481 7.59 4.81 19.73
C TRP A 481 6.42 3.89 19.36
N GLY A 482 5.25 4.11 19.95
CA GLY A 482 4.17 3.13 20.07
C GLY A 482 2.97 3.41 19.15
N PHE A 483 1.81 3.63 19.76
CA PHE A 483 0.56 3.89 19.06
C PHE A 483 0.65 5.21 18.30
N ASP A 484 0.34 5.14 17.01
CA ASP A 484 0.53 6.21 16.04
C ASP A 484 1.97 6.76 15.94
N GLY A 485 2.95 6.05 16.48
CA GLY A 485 4.38 6.38 16.40
C GLY A 485 5.15 5.43 15.49
N LEU A 486 6.45 5.27 15.75
CA LEU A 486 7.35 4.47 14.92
C LEU A 486 6.88 3.01 14.72
N THR A 487 6.36 2.35 15.76
CA THR A 487 5.82 0.98 15.65
C THR A 487 4.62 0.93 14.71
N SER A 488 3.68 1.87 14.89
CA SER A 488 2.46 1.94 14.08
C SER A 488 2.78 2.26 12.62
N SER A 489 3.77 3.11 12.39
CA SER A 489 4.24 3.42 11.05
C SER A 489 4.80 2.21 10.28
N VAL A 490 5.46 1.26 10.98
CA VAL A 490 5.86 0.00 10.34
C VAL A 490 4.63 -0.79 9.89
N ARG A 491 3.57 -0.85 10.71
CA ARG A 491 2.32 -1.55 10.39
C ARG A 491 1.60 -0.91 9.21
N GLN A 492 1.47 0.42 9.21
CA GLN A 492 0.88 1.21 8.13
C GLN A 492 1.53 0.87 6.78
N GLY A 493 2.86 0.84 6.72
CA GLY A 493 3.58 0.46 5.49
C GLY A 493 3.28 -0.97 5.01
N LEU A 494 3.04 -1.91 5.93
CA LEU A 494 2.70 -3.31 5.61
C LEU A 494 1.25 -3.47 5.16
N THR A 495 0.32 -2.79 5.82
CA THR A 495 -1.10 -2.83 5.43
C THR A 495 -1.33 -2.10 4.11
N MET A 496 -0.62 -0.99 3.87
CA MET A 496 -0.59 -0.31 2.57
C MET A 496 -0.04 -1.20 1.47
N GLY A 497 1.07 -1.90 1.74
CA GLY A 497 1.63 -2.90 0.82
C GLY A 497 0.63 -4.02 0.47
N THR A 498 -0.05 -4.57 1.48
CA THR A 498 -1.05 -5.63 1.27
C THR A 498 -2.40 -5.14 0.73
N SER A 499 -2.57 -3.81 0.64
CA SER A 499 -3.69 -3.13 0.01
C SER A 499 -3.36 -2.57 -1.37
N GLY A 500 -2.16 -2.84 -1.90
CA GLY A 500 -1.81 -2.53 -3.28
C GLY A 500 -1.10 -1.20 -3.49
N VAL A 501 -0.68 -0.51 -2.43
CA VAL A 501 0.13 0.72 -2.49
C VAL A 501 1.60 0.35 -2.28
N SER A 502 2.49 0.79 -3.16
CA SER A 502 3.90 0.41 -3.17
C SER A 502 4.83 1.54 -2.72
N ILE A 503 4.65 2.74 -3.27
CA ILE A 503 5.37 3.94 -2.85
C ILE A 503 4.53 4.60 -1.77
N TRP A 504 4.78 4.17 -0.55
CA TRP A 504 4.28 4.78 0.68
C TRP A 504 5.47 5.16 1.57
N GLY A 505 5.40 6.28 2.28
CA GLY A 505 6.45 6.70 3.21
C GLY A 505 5.90 7.52 4.37
N PRO A 506 6.53 7.44 5.56
CA PRO A 506 6.06 8.16 6.73
C PRO A 506 6.73 9.51 6.88
N ASP A 507 6.26 10.27 7.87
CA ASP A 507 7.00 11.41 8.43
C ASP A 507 8.14 10.93 9.34
N ILE A 508 9.34 10.89 8.78
CA ILE A 508 10.55 10.57 9.54
C ILE A 508 10.73 11.65 10.60
N GLY A 509 10.58 11.22 11.86
CA GLY A 509 10.67 12.09 13.02
C GLY A 509 9.32 12.35 13.70
N GLY A 510 8.19 11.87 13.15
CA GLY A 510 6.87 12.15 13.68
C GLY A 510 6.38 13.57 13.35
N PHE A 511 5.09 13.82 13.54
CA PHE A 511 4.45 15.13 13.36
C PHE A 511 3.99 15.71 14.70
N PHE A 512 3.06 15.08 15.41
CA PHE A 512 2.50 15.62 16.65
C PHE A 512 3.31 15.23 17.89
N THR A 513 3.44 16.15 18.85
CA THR A 513 3.75 15.82 20.25
C THR A 513 2.57 16.28 21.08
N LEU A 514 1.70 15.35 21.47
CA LEU A 514 0.44 15.65 22.16
C LEU A 514 0.61 15.52 23.69
N PRO A 515 -0.25 16.17 24.49
CA PRO A 515 -0.25 16.00 25.93
C PRO A 515 -0.39 14.52 26.33
N GLY A 516 0.56 14.04 27.15
CA GLY A 516 0.65 12.64 27.57
C GLY A 516 1.64 11.80 26.76
N ASP A 517 2.16 12.31 25.65
CA ASP A 517 3.25 11.67 24.92
C ASP A 517 4.61 11.86 25.63
N GLU A 518 5.52 10.92 25.37
CA GLU A 518 6.92 11.09 25.73
C GLU A 518 7.57 12.13 24.80
N MET A 519 8.46 12.97 25.34
CA MET A 519 9.19 13.92 24.51
C MET A 519 10.05 13.21 23.46
N PRO A 520 10.10 13.75 22.22
CA PRO A 520 10.97 13.23 21.17
C PRO A 520 12.44 13.15 21.61
N SER A 521 13.21 12.18 21.11
CA SER A 521 14.63 12.00 21.47
C SER A 521 15.50 11.71 20.25
N ASP A 522 16.79 12.01 20.34
CA ASP A 522 17.78 11.71 19.30
C ASP A 522 17.76 10.23 18.90
N GLU A 523 17.56 9.32 19.87
CA GLU A 523 17.43 7.90 19.60
C GLU A 523 16.21 7.61 18.71
N LEU A 524 15.05 8.18 19.05
CA LEU A 524 13.82 8.01 18.28
C LEU A 524 13.98 8.54 16.85
N LEU A 525 14.51 9.75 16.68
CA LEU A 525 14.75 10.31 15.34
C LEU A 525 15.74 9.46 14.53
N ALA A 526 16.82 8.98 15.15
CA ALA A 526 17.77 8.09 14.49
C ALA A 526 17.12 6.76 14.06
N ARG A 527 16.22 6.16 14.86
CA ARG A 527 15.46 4.96 14.46
C ARG A 527 14.43 5.23 13.36
N TRP A 528 13.80 6.40 13.37
CA TRP A 528 12.95 6.85 12.26
C TRP A 528 13.75 6.96 10.95
N ILE A 529 14.97 7.52 10.99
CA ILE A 529 15.84 7.64 9.81
C ILE A 529 16.26 6.27 9.28
N GLU A 530 16.65 5.36 10.18
CA GLU A 530 16.98 3.98 9.84
C GLU A 530 15.83 3.28 9.11
N TYR A 531 14.62 3.40 9.64
CA TYR A 531 13.40 2.83 9.05
C TYR A 531 13.05 3.48 7.71
N GLY A 532 12.97 4.82 7.67
CA GLY A 532 12.55 5.58 6.50
C GLY A 532 13.46 5.44 5.27
N ALA A 533 14.70 4.98 5.44
CA ALA A 533 15.56 4.63 4.31
C ALA A 533 15.05 3.43 3.50
N PHE A 534 14.26 2.54 4.12
CA PHE A 534 13.72 1.31 3.55
C PHE A 534 12.19 1.32 3.38
N THR A 535 11.59 2.50 3.25
CA THR A 535 10.20 2.69 2.85
C THR A 535 10.10 3.07 1.38
N GLY A 536 8.89 3.31 0.85
CA GLY A 536 8.69 3.82 -0.51
C GLY A 536 9.29 5.21 -0.72
N VAL A 537 9.23 6.09 0.27
CA VAL A 537 9.81 7.46 0.24
C VAL A 537 10.51 7.79 1.56
N MET A 538 11.73 8.34 1.46
CA MET A 538 12.52 8.80 2.61
C MET A 538 12.30 10.30 2.85
N ARG A 539 11.20 10.64 3.54
CA ARG A 539 10.76 12.02 3.78
C ARG A 539 10.98 12.47 5.21
N LEU A 540 11.86 13.46 5.41
CA LEU A 540 12.07 14.09 6.71
C LEU A 540 10.90 15.03 7.07
N GLN A 541 10.36 14.87 8.29
CA GLN A 541 9.46 15.84 8.91
C GLN A 541 10.15 16.51 10.10
N SER A 542 10.74 17.66 9.85
CA SER A 542 11.47 18.45 10.85
C SER A 542 10.59 19.48 11.57
N GLY A 543 9.46 19.89 10.98
CA GLY A 543 8.58 20.99 11.43
C GLY A 543 7.24 20.55 12.04
N GLY A 544 7.22 19.43 12.77
CA GLY A 544 6.02 18.93 13.46
C GLY A 544 5.51 19.85 14.58
N ILE A 545 4.25 19.66 14.98
CA ILE A 545 3.57 20.46 16.02
C ILE A 545 3.79 19.84 17.40
N SER A 546 4.30 20.62 18.34
CA SER A 546 4.43 20.21 19.75
C SER A 546 3.58 21.10 20.65
N MET A 547 2.64 20.49 21.36
CA MET A 547 1.79 21.18 22.35
C MET A 547 2.43 21.25 23.75
N LEU A 548 3.62 20.65 23.92
CA LEU A 548 4.37 20.64 25.18
C LEU A 548 5.49 21.68 25.20
N SER A 549 6.20 21.86 24.08
CA SER A 549 7.25 22.88 23.90
C SER A 549 7.65 23.03 22.42
N ALA A 550 7.87 24.27 21.97
CA ALA A 550 8.18 24.56 20.56
C ALA A 550 9.62 24.18 20.14
N ASP A 551 10.57 24.16 21.07
CA ASP A 551 12.02 24.08 20.77
C ASP A 551 12.67 22.70 20.99
N ASP A 552 11.94 21.69 21.47
CA ASP A 552 12.54 20.44 21.98
C ASP A 552 12.56 19.26 20.99
N ARG A 553 12.35 19.50 19.68
CA ARG A 553 12.40 18.43 18.68
C ARG A 553 13.85 18.16 18.23
N PRO A 554 14.37 16.92 18.34
CA PRO A 554 15.68 16.54 17.81
C PRO A 554 15.84 16.91 16.34
N ALA A 555 17.02 17.36 15.94
CA ALA A 555 17.36 17.72 14.58
C ALA A 555 18.28 16.68 13.93
N VAL A 556 18.21 16.58 12.61
CA VAL A 556 19.16 15.72 11.85
C VAL A 556 20.58 16.25 11.87
N THR A 557 20.80 17.48 12.33
CA THR A 557 22.10 18.13 12.54
C THR A 557 22.67 17.86 13.94
N ASP A 558 21.87 17.32 14.87
CA ASP A 558 22.33 17.01 16.21
C ASP A 558 23.46 15.98 16.17
N LYS A 559 24.44 16.14 17.06
CA LYS A 559 25.68 15.35 17.06
C LYS A 559 25.42 13.84 17.09
N ALA A 560 24.38 13.39 17.79
CA ALA A 560 24.03 11.97 17.87
C ALA A 560 23.29 11.45 16.62
N VAL A 561 22.63 12.32 15.86
CA VAL A 561 21.75 11.96 14.73
C VAL A 561 22.44 12.16 13.38
N ALA A 562 23.26 13.20 13.23
CA ALA A 562 23.91 13.57 11.96
C ALA A 562 24.69 12.43 11.28
N PRO A 563 25.45 11.56 12.00
CA PRO A 563 26.10 10.41 11.38
C PRO A 563 25.10 9.38 10.81
N VAL A 564 23.96 9.20 11.47
CA VAL A 564 22.88 8.29 11.04
C VAL A 564 22.20 8.87 9.79
N TRP A 565 21.82 10.15 9.84
CA TRP A 565 21.23 10.87 8.70
C TRP A 565 22.12 10.77 7.46
N LYS A 566 23.40 11.13 7.58
CA LYS A 566 24.35 11.08 6.46
C LYS A 566 24.52 9.66 5.90
N ARG A 567 24.60 8.65 6.76
CA ARG A 567 24.75 7.24 6.35
C ARG A 567 23.53 6.76 5.54
N TYR A 568 22.32 7.00 6.04
CA TYR A 568 21.11 6.43 5.45
C TYR A 568 20.61 7.22 4.24
N THR A 569 20.80 8.54 4.18
CA THR A 569 20.54 9.33 2.95
C THR A 569 21.46 8.89 1.81
N ARG A 570 22.74 8.62 2.11
CA ARG A 570 23.68 8.08 1.13
C ARG A 570 23.33 6.65 0.71
N LEU A 571 22.97 5.78 1.65
CA LEU A 571 22.51 4.43 1.32
C LEU A 571 21.25 4.46 0.44
N ARG A 572 20.27 5.29 0.79
CA ARG A 572 19.04 5.50 0.03
C ARG A 572 19.32 5.90 -1.41
N THR A 573 20.18 6.92 -1.58
CA THR A 573 20.59 7.41 -2.90
C THR A 573 21.29 6.31 -3.70
N MET A 574 22.20 5.57 -3.06
CA MET A 574 22.89 4.45 -3.70
C MET A 574 21.92 3.34 -4.11
N LEU A 575 20.90 3.03 -3.32
CA LEU A 575 19.93 1.96 -3.60
C LEU A 575 18.92 2.30 -4.70
N TYR A 576 18.91 3.52 -5.26
CA TYR A 576 17.98 3.93 -6.31
C TYR A 576 17.72 2.87 -7.42
N PRO A 577 18.73 2.22 -8.03
CA PRO A 577 18.48 1.27 -9.11
C PRO A 577 17.71 0.04 -8.62
N TYR A 578 17.97 -0.43 -7.40
CA TYR A 578 17.26 -1.54 -6.78
C TYR A 578 15.80 -1.15 -6.46
N ILE A 579 15.59 0.02 -5.86
CA ILE A 579 14.26 0.50 -5.46
C ILE A 579 13.40 0.75 -6.70
N ALA A 580 13.90 1.51 -7.68
CA ALA A 580 13.16 1.84 -8.88
C ALA A 580 12.91 0.60 -9.77
N GLY A 581 13.86 -0.35 -9.81
CA GLY A 581 13.67 -1.65 -10.46
C GLY A 581 12.61 -2.52 -9.77
N SER A 582 12.54 -2.47 -8.44
CA SER A 582 11.52 -3.15 -7.64
C SER A 582 10.13 -2.51 -7.83
N GLN A 583 10.05 -1.18 -7.89
CA GLN A 583 8.81 -0.48 -8.25
C GLN A 583 8.35 -0.86 -9.66
N GLN A 584 9.28 -1.05 -10.59
CA GLN A 584 8.93 -1.54 -11.92
C GLN A 584 8.35 -2.97 -11.88
N ALA A 585 8.81 -3.81 -10.95
CA ALA A 585 8.22 -5.11 -10.70
C ALA A 585 6.81 -5.00 -10.09
N TYR A 586 6.57 -4.02 -9.21
CA TYR A 586 5.22 -3.69 -8.73
C TYR A 586 4.26 -3.40 -9.89
N HIS A 587 4.62 -2.54 -10.86
CA HIS A 587 3.73 -2.25 -11.99
C HIS A 587 3.41 -3.48 -12.85
N ARG A 588 4.24 -4.53 -12.83
CA ARG A 588 3.98 -5.80 -13.54
C ARG A 588 3.19 -6.80 -12.70
N THR A 589 3.46 -6.87 -11.40
CA THR A 589 3.05 -8.00 -10.54
C THR A 589 2.09 -7.62 -9.42
N GLY A 590 1.98 -6.34 -9.07
CA GLY A 590 1.24 -5.86 -7.90
C GLY A 590 1.96 -6.05 -6.56
N LEU A 591 3.16 -6.64 -6.53
CA LEU A 591 3.92 -6.81 -5.29
C LEU A 591 4.60 -5.49 -4.88
N PRO A 592 4.31 -4.95 -3.68
CA PRO A 592 4.81 -3.63 -3.25
C PRO A 592 6.31 -3.64 -2.95
N LEU A 593 6.88 -2.46 -2.68
CA LEU A 593 8.24 -2.34 -2.14
C LEU A 593 8.36 -2.96 -0.75
N MET A 594 7.49 -2.57 0.19
CA MET A 594 7.42 -3.14 1.53
C MET A 594 6.47 -4.33 1.55
N ARG A 595 7.00 -5.55 1.66
CA ARG A 595 6.24 -6.79 1.53
C ARG A 595 6.17 -7.51 2.85
N HIS A 596 4.96 -7.59 3.39
CA HIS A 596 4.64 -8.51 4.47
C HIS A 596 5.03 -9.94 4.08
N LEU A 597 5.60 -10.72 5.01
CA LEU A 597 6.14 -12.04 4.69
C LEU A 597 5.05 -13.04 4.26
N ALA A 598 3.79 -12.83 4.66
CA ALA A 598 2.65 -13.61 4.20
C ALA A 598 2.47 -13.61 2.67
N LEU A 599 2.92 -12.56 1.96
CA LEU A 599 2.82 -12.51 0.49
C LEU A 599 3.73 -13.54 -0.19
N THR A 600 4.85 -13.89 0.44
CA THR A 600 5.87 -14.80 -0.12
C THR A 600 5.94 -16.14 0.60
N ASN A 601 5.45 -16.21 1.85
CA ASN A 601 5.49 -17.39 2.70
C ASN A 601 4.14 -17.63 3.41
N PRO A 602 3.01 -17.73 2.68
CA PRO A 602 1.67 -17.82 3.28
C PRO A 602 1.42 -19.06 4.14
N ALA A 603 2.15 -20.15 3.90
CA ALA A 603 2.04 -21.40 4.65
C ALA A 603 2.93 -21.44 5.92
N ASP A 604 3.66 -20.36 6.19
CA ASP A 604 4.57 -20.25 7.34
C ASP A 604 3.91 -19.36 8.41
N ALA A 605 3.35 -19.99 9.45
CA ALA A 605 2.59 -19.29 10.49
C ALA A 605 3.41 -18.17 11.16
N THR A 606 4.68 -18.41 11.45
CA THR A 606 5.55 -17.38 12.05
C THR A 606 5.77 -16.22 11.09
N ALA A 607 5.91 -16.48 9.78
CA ALA A 607 6.00 -15.42 8.78
C ALA A 607 4.70 -14.58 8.70
N VAL A 608 3.55 -15.24 8.83
CA VAL A 608 2.23 -14.59 8.80
C VAL A 608 1.97 -13.74 10.04
N GLU A 609 2.39 -14.20 11.22
CA GLU A 609 2.21 -13.47 12.49
C GLU A 609 3.18 -12.29 12.68
N THR A 610 4.22 -12.19 11.86
CA THR A 610 5.28 -11.20 12.04
C THR A 610 4.91 -9.85 11.42
N ASP A 611 4.51 -8.89 12.25
CA ASP A 611 4.00 -7.56 11.86
C ASP A 611 5.05 -6.42 11.94
N ASP A 612 6.31 -6.73 12.25
CA ASP A 612 7.34 -5.73 12.57
C ASP A 612 8.64 -5.88 11.75
N GLN A 613 8.59 -6.62 10.64
CA GLN A 613 9.67 -6.78 9.65
C GLN A 613 9.10 -7.19 8.29
N TYR A 614 9.89 -6.99 7.24
CA TYR A 614 9.41 -7.17 5.87
C TYR A 614 10.52 -7.41 4.87
N LEU A 615 10.15 -7.89 3.68
CA LEU A 615 11.03 -7.79 2.52
C LEU A 615 10.89 -6.40 1.91
N PHE A 616 12.01 -5.71 1.69
CA PHE A 616 12.09 -4.51 0.89
C PHE A 616 12.56 -4.88 -0.52
N GLY A 617 11.63 -4.94 -1.47
CA GLY A 617 11.84 -5.57 -2.77
C GLY A 617 11.95 -7.10 -2.67
N ASP A 618 12.73 -7.71 -3.55
CA ASP A 618 12.86 -9.17 -3.64
C ASP A 618 13.90 -9.76 -2.66
N ASP A 619 14.92 -8.98 -2.28
CA ASP A 619 16.19 -9.54 -1.78
C ASP A 619 16.62 -9.04 -0.38
N LEU A 620 16.07 -7.94 0.11
CA LEU A 620 16.43 -7.36 1.40
C LEU A 620 15.35 -7.65 2.43
N LEU A 621 15.70 -8.26 3.56
CA LEU A 621 14.82 -8.37 4.72
C LEU A 621 15.22 -7.32 5.76
N VAL A 622 14.28 -6.44 6.11
CA VAL A 622 14.46 -5.29 6.98
C VAL A 622 13.66 -5.52 8.26
N ALA A 623 14.30 -5.29 9.42
CA ALA A 623 13.63 -5.42 10.72
C ALA A 623 13.92 -4.18 11.60
N PRO A 624 13.11 -3.11 11.50
CA PRO A 624 13.31 -1.84 12.21
C PRO A 624 13.36 -1.97 13.74
N VAL A 625 14.16 -1.18 14.45
CA VAL A 625 14.13 -1.17 15.92
C VAL A 625 13.07 -0.17 16.40
N THR A 626 12.01 -0.69 17.02
CA THR A 626 10.84 0.11 17.44
C THR A 626 10.68 0.21 18.97
N ARG A 627 11.74 -0.13 19.72
CA ARG A 627 11.76 -0.06 21.19
C ARG A 627 12.92 0.81 21.67
N LYS A 628 12.61 1.76 22.54
CA LYS A 628 13.60 2.64 23.20
C LYS A 628 14.69 1.84 23.92
N GLY A 629 15.94 2.26 23.77
CA GLY A 629 17.13 1.66 24.39
C GLY A 629 17.55 0.29 23.82
N ALA A 630 16.83 -0.25 22.83
CA ALA A 630 17.13 -1.57 22.31
C ALA A 630 18.39 -1.56 21.44
N THR A 631 19.35 -2.42 21.77
CA THR A 631 20.60 -2.64 21.02
C THR A 631 20.64 -3.98 20.29
N SER A 632 19.54 -4.74 20.34
CA SER A 632 19.33 -6.01 19.65
C SER A 632 17.85 -6.31 19.55
N ARG A 633 17.42 -7.08 18.55
CA ARG A 633 16.05 -7.60 18.48
C ARG A 633 15.99 -9.02 17.92
N ARG A 634 14.85 -9.68 18.10
CA ARG A 634 14.55 -10.93 17.41
C ARG A 634 14.14 -10.61 15.97
N VAL A 635 14.61 -11.44 15.04
CA VAL A 635 14.28 -11.37 13.61
C VAL A 635 13.96 -12.78 13.12
N TYR A 636 12.79 -12.96 12.52
CA TYR A 636 12.42 -14.21 11.85
C TYR A 636 13.00 -14.22 10.44
N LEU A 637 13.72 -15.27 10.07
CA LEU A 637 14.20 -15.49 8.72
C LEU A 637 13.29 -16.51 8.04
N PRO A 638 12.54 -16.14 6.98
CA PRO A 638 11.69 -17.09 6.27
C PRO A 638 12.54 -18.11 5.49
N ARG A 639 11.88 -19.11 4.89
CA ARG A 639 12.56 -20.15 4.10
C ARG A 639 13.58 -19.55 3.11
N GLY A 640 14.80 -20.10 3.13
CA GLY A 640 15.90 -19.67 2.27
C GLY A 640 17.17 -19.55 3.08
N GLN A 641 18.19 -18.97 2.47
CA GLN A 641 19.46 -18.68 3.10
C GLN A 641 19.65 -17.16 3.14
N TRP A 642 20.14 -16.65 4.25
CA TRP A 642 20.21 -15.22 4.52
C TRP A 642 21.57 -14.83 5.06
N LEU A 643 22.07 -13.68 4.62
CA LEU A 643 23.30 -13.07 5.10
C LEU A 643 22.97 -11.84 5.93
N GLU A 644 23.43 -11.78 7.19
CA GLU A 644 23.28 -10.57 8.03
C GLU A 644 24.18 -9.44 7.51
N LEU A 645 23.61 -8.49 6.76
CA LEU A 645 24.37 -7.36 6.22
C LEU A 645 24.88 -6.47 7.33
N ALA A 646 24.08 -6.20 8.38
CA ALA A 646 24.45 -5.31 9.48
C ALA A 646 25.83 -5.61 10.10
N ARG A 647 26.24 -6.89 10.15
CA ARG A 647 27.57 -7.33 10.61
C ARG A 647 28.58 -7.49 9.48
N THR A 648 28.11 -7.96 8.33
CA THR A 648 28.98 -8.32 7.21
C THR A 648 29.47 -7.08 6.48
N TRP A 649 28.69 -6.00 6.40
CA TRP A 649 29.12 -4.78 5.74
C TRP A 649 29.58 -3.69 6.71
N ARG A 650 30.48 -2.84 6.24
CA ARG A 650 30.77 -1.56 6.86
C ARG A 650 30.47 -0.48 5.85
N LEU A 651 29.34 0.20 6.04
CA LEU A 651 28.97 1.38 5.28
C LEU A 651 29.35 2.62 6.08
N ARG A 652 30.30 3.39 5.56
CA ARG A 652 30.70 4.68 6.12
C ARG A 652 29.72 5.78 5.68
N GLY A 653 29.71 6.90 6.40
CA GLY A 653 28.84 8.04 6.06
C GLY A 653 29.10 8.65 4.68
N ASP A 654 30.28 8.44 4.10
CA ASP A 654 30.59 8.84 2.71
C ASP A 654 30.09 7.83 1.66
N GLY A 655 29.36 6.78 2.08
CA GLY A 655 28.86 5.72 1.21
C GLY A 655 29.88 4.66 0.84
N ARG A 656 31.11 4.71 1.38
CA ARG A 656 32.07 3.63 1.16
C ARG A 656 31.60 2.35 1.84
N LEU A 657 31.30 1.35 1.01
CA LEU A 657 30.95 0.00 1.39
C LEU A 657 32.19 -0.90 1.38
N THR A 658 32.35 -1.71 2.41
CA THR A 658 33.34 -2.80 2.47
C THR A 658 32.70 -4.03 3.09
N LEU A 659 33.04 -5.22 2.59
CA LEU A 659 32.55 -6.48 3.14
C LEU A 659 33.60 -7.14 4.05
N GLY A 660 33.12 -7.58 5.21
CA GLY A 660 33.80 -8.47 6.14
C GLY A 660 33.43 -9.93 5.88
N ALA A 661 33.87 -10.81 6.79
CA ALA A 661 33.46 -12.21 6.77
C ALA A 661 31.94 -12.30 7.01
N GLY A 662 31.25 -12.96 6.08
CA GLY A 662 29.81 -13.20 6.16
C GLY A 662 29.51 -14.62 6.64
N GLU A 663 28.46 -14.76 7.45
CA GLU A 663 27.88 -16.06 7.79
C GLU A 663 26.51 -16.18 7.13
N VAL A 664 26.28 -17.30 6.43
CA VAL A 664 24.97 -17.63 5.90
C VAL A 664 24.17 -18.36 6.96
N VAL A 665 22.97 -17.84 7.20
CA VAL A 665 22.02 -18.39 8.16
C VAL A 665 20.88 -19.05 7.40
N GLU A 666 20.61 -20.31 7.73
CA GLU A 666 19.43 -21.02 7.24
C GLU A 666 18.14 -20.38 7.81
N GLY A 667 17.13 -20.25 6.97
CA GLY A 667 15.82 -19.71 7.32
C GLY A 667 14.94 -20.68 8.10
N ARG A 668 13.65 -20.34 8.20
CA ARG A 668 12.65 -20.99 9.08
C ARG A 668 13.04 -20.95 10.55
N ARG A 669 13.66 -19.85 10.97
CA ARG A 669 14.12 -19.67 12.35
C ARG A 669 14.18 -18.22 12.76
N THR A 670 14.06 -18.00 14.05
CA THR A 670 14.30 -16.70 14.68
C THR A 670 15.76 -16.59 15.12
N VAL A 671 16.39 -15.46 14.82
CA VAL A 671 17.74 -15.11 15.25
C VAL A 671 17.72 -13.85 16.12
N ARG A 672 18.77 -13.67 16.92
CA ARG A 672 19.01 -12.42 17.65
C ARG A 672 19.95 -11.53 16.85
N ALA A 673 19.41 -10.50 16.22
CA ALA A 673 20.17 -9.52 15.47
C ALA A 673 20.75 -8.45 16.40
N THR A 674 22.00 -8.06 16.15
CA THR A 674 22.62 -6.90 16.83
C THR A 674 22.14 -5.63 16.13
N ALA A 675 21.74 -4.63 16.92
CA ALA A 675 21.08 -3.43 16.43
C ALA A 675 21.45 -2.19 17.27
N PRO A 676 22.75 -1.83 17.44
CA PRO A 676 23.11 -0.56 18.06
C PRO A 676 22.53 0.62 17.27
N LEU A 677 22.46 1.78 17.88
CA LEU A 677 22.03 3.00 17.20
C LEU A 677 22.89 3.27 15.95
N GLY A 678 22.25 3.66 14.85
CA GLY A 678 22.85 3.82 13.54
C GLY A 678 22.92 2.52 12.71
N THR A 679 22.41 1.39 13.21
CA THR A 679 22.42 0.08 12.52
C THR A 679 21.07 -0.61 12.64
N ILE A 680 20.34 -0.63 11.52
CA ILE A 680 19.13 -1.44 11.35
C ILE A 680 19.50 -2.89 11.02
N PRO A 681 18.88 -3.89 11.67
CA PRO A 681 18.94 -5.28 11.22
C PRO A 681 18.50 -5.41 9.77
N LEU A 682 19.42 -5.87 8.93
CA LEU A 682 19.24 -6.01 7.49
C LEU A 682 19.86 -7.32 7.05
N TYR A 683 19.12 -8.11 6.27
CA TYR A 683 19.58 -9.37 5.71
C TYR A 683 19.46 -9.37 4.19
N LEU A 684 20.46 -9.93 3.52
CA LEU A 684 20.47 -10.15 2.08
C LEU A 684 20.16 -11.61 1.80
N ARG A 685 19.22 -11.88 0.90
CA ARG A 685 18.94 -13.23 0.43
C ARG A 685 20.16 -13.81 -0.29
N ALA A 686 20.55 -15.04 0.05
CA ALA A 686 21.58 -15.75 -0.69
C ALA A 686 21.12 -15.98 -2.15
N GLY A 687 22.04 -15.76 -3.09
CA GLY A 687 21.80 -15.70 -4.53
C GLY A 687 21.48 -14.29 -5.07
N ALA A 688 21.29 -13.29 -4.21
CA ALA A 688 20.95 -11.93 -4.66
C ALA A 688 22.15 -11.16 -5.24
N VAL A 689 21.85 -10.24 -6.16
CA VAL A 689 22.77 -9.23 -6.70
C VAL A 689 22.03 -7.89 -6.68
N VAL A 690 22.41 -7.00 -5.77
CA VAL A 690 21.77 -5.70 -5.54
C VAL A 690 22.56 -4.61 -6.27
N PRO A 691 21.97 -3.92 -7.27
CA PRO A 691 22.59 -2.81 -7.95
C PRO A 691 22.54 -1.53 -7.11
N MET A 692 23.62 -0.77 -7.12
CA MET A 692 23.73 0.52 -6.47
C MET A 692 24.37 1.56 -7.40
N LEU A 693 24.04 2.83 -7.18
CA LEU A 693 24.76 3.96 -7.76
C LEU A 693 26.15 4.08 -7.12
N PRO A 694 27.12 4.69 -7.82
CA PRO A 694 28.34 5.16 -7.20
C PRO A 694 28.03 6.10 -6.04
N ARG A 695 28.80 5.99 -4.96
CA ARG A 695 28.64 6.82 -3.75
C ARG A 695 28.79 8.33 -3.99
N THR A 696 29.32 8.75 -5.13
CA THR A 696 29.55 10.15 -5.45
C THR A 696 28.29 10.86 -5.95
N VAL A 697 27.23 10.13 -6.35
CA VAL A 697 25.96 10.75 -6.76
C VAL A 697 25.32 11.43 -5.54
N ASP A 698 25.08 12.74 -5.65
CA ASP A 698 24.57 13.59 -4.57
C ASP A 698 23.08 13.92 -4.69
N THR A 699 22.52 13.80 -5.90
CA THR A 699 21.11 14.06 -6.15
C THR A 699 20.55 13.15 -7.25
N LEU A 700 19.27 12.80 -7.10
CA LEU A 700 18.45 12.16 -8.13
C LEU A 700 17.54 13.17 -8.86
N SER A 701 17.59 14.44 -8.47
CA SER A 701 16.97 15.52 -9.23
C SER A 701 17.72 15.76 -10.54
N GLU A 702 17.04 16.39 -11.50
CA GLU A 702 17.63 16.77 -12.79
C GLU A 702 18.51 18.03 -12.69
N TYR A 703 18.30 18.84 -11.65
CA TYR A 703 18.99 20.11 -11.46
C TYR A 703 20.47 19.94 -11.14
N ASP A 704 21.28 20.82 -11.72
CA ASP A 704 22.73 20.85 -11.62
C ASP A 704 23.18 22.01 -10.73
N GLY A 705 24.41 21.93 -10.22
CA GLY A 705 25.04 22.98 -9.43
C GLY A 705 26.53 22.70 -9.20
N PRO A 706 27.31 23.73 -8.81
CA PRO A 706 28.75 23.58 -8.62
C PRO A 706 29.10 22.44 -7.64
N GLY A 707 29.84 21.44 -8.13
CA GLY A 707 30.31 20.32 -7.31
C GLY A 707 29.24 19.26 -6.99
N ILE A 708 28.07 19.32 -7.62
CA ILE A 708 27.00 18.32 -7.46
C ILE A 708 27.14 17.27 -8.56
N GLU A 709 27.21 15.98 -8.18
CA GLU A 709 27.12 14.91 -9.16
C GLU A 709 25.70 14.33 -9.23
N ARG A 710 25.09 14.35 -10.41
CA ARG A 710 23.73 13.84 -10.64
C ARG A 710 23.74 12.37 -11.07
N LEU A 711 22.56 11.78 -11.07
CA LEU A 711 22.33 10.43 -11.62
C LEU A 711 22.87 10.28 -13.06
N ALA A 712 22.66 11.28 -13.91
CA ALA A 712 23.06 11.26 -15.31
C ALA A 712 24.59 11.24 -15.49
N ASP A 713 25.33 11.95 -14.64
CA ASP A 713 26.80 12.12 -14.73
C ASP A 713 27.56 10.81 -14.41
N ARG A 714 26.87 9.86 -13.76
CA ARG A 714 27.38 8.53 -13.39
C ARG A 714 26.57 7.38 -14.00
N ALA A 715 25.85 7.63 -15.09
CA ALA A 715 25.02 6.63 -15.75
C ALA A 715 25.82 5.46 -16.37
N ASP A 716 27.13 5.63 -16.57
CA ASP A 716 28.08 4.64 -17.07
C ASP A 716 28.64 3.71 -15.96
N ARG A 717 28.29 3.94 -14.69
CA ARG A 717 28.82 3.18 -13.55
C ARG A 717 27.74 2.60 -12.65
N ARG A 718 28.01 1.41 -12.11
CA ARG A 718 27.19 0.73 -11.10
C ARG A 718 28.07 -0.02 -10.12
N THR A 719 27.64 -0.08 -8.87
CA THR A 719 28.19 -1.01 -7.88
C THR A 719 27.24 -2.19 -7.75
N LEU A 720 27.76 -3.42 -7.70
CA LEU A 720 26.97 -4.62 -7.45
C LEU A 720 27.38 -5.21 -6.10
N LEU A 721 26.44 -5.25 -5.15
CA LEU A 721 26.57 -6.05 -3.93
C LEU A 721 26.01 -7.45 -4.21
N ALA A 722 26.84 -8.48 -4.14
CA ALA A 722 26.45 -9.83 -4.49
C ALA A 722 26.68 -10.81 -3.35
N ALA A 723 25.75 -11.77 -3.21
CA ALA A 723 25.90 -12.92 -2.33
C ALA A 723 25.59 -14.19 -3.14
N PRO A 724 26.45 -14.62 -4.09
CA PRO A 724 26.18 -15.81 -4.90
C PRO A 724 25.89 -17.05 -4.06
N ALA A 725 24.94 -17.85 -4.52
CA ALA A 725 24.56 -19.13 -3.95
C ALA A 725 24.24 -20.11 -5.09
N PRO A 726 24.41 -21.44 -4.89
CA PRO A 726 24.17 -22.45 -5.91
C PRO A 726 22.82 -22.30 -6.62
N GLY A 727 22.80 -22.55 -7.93
CA GLY A 727 21.61 -22.46 -8.75
C GLY A 727 21.46 -21.12 -9.48
N ARG A 728 20.22 -20.78 -9.84
CA ARG A 728 19.91 -19.61 -10.68
C ARG A 728 18.98 -18.65 -9.95
N SER A 729 19.34 -17.37 -9.97
CA SER A 729 18.50 -16.26 -9.50
C SER A 729 18.37 -15.18 -10.56
N ARG A 730 17.33 -14.34 -10.43
CA ARG A 730 17.09 -13.16 -11.26
C ARG A 730 17.02 -11.94 -10.36
N GLY A 731 17.38 -10.79 -10.90
CA GLY A 731 17.30 -9.51 -10.22
C GLY A 731 17.11 -8.35 -11.21
N THR A 732 17.03 -7.14 -10.68
CA THR A 732 17.01 -5.90 -11.45
C THR A 732 18.40 -5.25 -11.47
N LEU A 733 18.70 -4.46 -12.49
CA LEU A 733 19.84 -3.54 -12.55
C LEU A 733 19.42 -2.06 -12.45
N GLY A 734 18.11 -1.81 -12.39
CA GLY A 734 17.48 -0.51 -12.61
C GLY A 734 16.11 -0.68 -13.29
N PRO A 735 15.36 0.42 -13.46
CA PRO A 735 14.17 0.44 -14.30
C PRO A 735 14.49 -0.12 -15.69
N ASP A 736 13.68 -1.07 -16.15
CA ASP A 736 13.79 -1.73 -17.46
C ASP A 736 15.09 -2.54 -17.70
N GLU A 737 15.94 -2.69 -16.68
CA GLU A 737 17.19 -3.46 -16.75
C GLU A 737 17.15 -4.65 -15.80
N ARG A 738 17.68 -5.79 -16.26
CA ARG A 738 17.61 -7.08 -15.55
C ARG A 738 18.97 -7.75 -15.50
N LEU A 739 19.11 -8.67 -14.55
CA LEU A 739 20.24 -9.58 -14.49
C LEU A 739 19.77 -11.01 -14.19
N THR A 740 20.61 -11.97 -14.59
CA THR A 740 20.54 -13.37 -14.14
C THR A 740 21.86 -13.74 -13.50
N SER A 741 21.84 -14.24 -12.27
CA SER A 741 23.00 -14.83 -11.59
C SER A 741 22.87 -16.34 -11.61
N THR A 742 23.90 -17.04 -12.06
CA THR A 742 23.94 -18.51 -12.15
C THR A 742 25.23 -19.02 -11.53
N VAL A 743 25.10 -19.93 -10.57
CA VAL A 743 26.22 -20.55 -9.87
C VAL A 743 26.18 -22.05 -10.10
N THR A 744 27.34 -22.58 -10.47
CA THR A 744 27.64 -24.01 -10.62
C THR A 744 28.91 -24.31 -9.82
N ASP A 745 29.26 -25.59 -9.68
CA ASP A 745 30.51 -26.00 -9.05
C ASP A 745 31.75 -25.42 -9.75
N ALA A 746 31.66 -25.17 -11.06
CA ALA A 746 32.77 -24.68 -11.87
C ALA A 746 32.84 -23.15 -12.00
N ALA A 747 31.74 -22.43 -11.80
CA ALA A 747 31.70 -20.99 -12.07
C ALA A 747 30.46 -20.28 -11.48
N TRP A 748 30.63 -18.99 -11.20
CA TRP A 748 29.57 -18.01 -10.98
C TRP A 748 29.51 -17.05 -12.17
N ALA A 749 28.35 -16.90 -12.80
CA ALA A 749 28.13 -16.00 -13.93
C ALA A 749 26.96 -15.04 -13.65
N VAL A 750 27.18 -13.76 -13.93
CA VAL A 750 26.15 -12.71 -13.94
C VAL A 750 25.97 -12.22 -15.38
N THR A 751 24.84 -12.57 -15.99
CA THR A 751 24.45 -12.11 -17.32
C THR A 751 23.55 -10.89 -17.19
N LEU A 752 23.87 -9.85 -17.94
CA LEU A 752 23.19 -8.55 -17.88
C LEU A 752 22.26 -8.39 -19.08
N ASP A 753 21.13 -7.73 -18.85
CA ASP A 753 20.25 -7.18 -19.88
C ASP A 753 19.99 -5.72 -19.49
N ALA A 754 20.88 -4.85 -19.96
CA ALA A 754 20.90 -3.42 -19.65
C ALA A 754 20.76 -2.60 -20.93
N HIS A 755 20.47 -1.30 -20.80
CA HIS A 755 20.34 -0.42 -21.96
C HIS A 755 21.68 0.01 -22.53
N ARG A 756 22.76 -0.09 -21.76
CA ARG A 756 24.08 0.40 -22.14
C ARG A 756 25.21 -0.41 -21.53
N SER A 757 26.39 -0.30 -22.14
CA SER A 757 27.64 -0.74 -21.52
C SER A 757 27.92 0.10 -20.28
N ARG A 758 28.38 -0.54 -19.20
CA ARG A 758 28.76 0.14 -17.96
C ARG A 758 29.99 -0.47 -17.34
N ARG A 759 30.70 0.32 -16.54
CA ARG A 759 31.66 -0.19 -15.56
C ARG A 759 30.90 -0.65 -14.31
N TYR A 760 31.11 -1.90 -13.95
CA TYR A 760 30.59 -2.52 -12.74
C TYR A 760 31.71 -2.70 -11.72
N ASP A 761 31.55 -2.12 -10.54
CA ASP A 761 32.37 -2.38 -9.37
C ASP A 761 31.62 -3.42 -8.51
N VAL A 762 32.13 -4.65 -8.46
CA VAL A 762 31.46 -5.76 -7.77
C VAL A 762 32.12 -5.98 -6.41
N GLN A 763 31.30 -6.02 -5.36
CA GLN A 763 31.66 -6.54 -4.04
C GLN A 763 30.82 -7.78 -3.77
N ALA A 764 31.46 -8.94 -3.73
CA ALA A 764 30.79 -10.21 -3.57
C ALA A 764 31.29 -10.95 -2.33
N THR A 765 30.35 -11.37 -1.47
CA THR A 765 30.66 -12.36 -0.42
C THR A 765 30.36 -13.75 -0.94
N LEU A 766 31.38 -14.61 -0.94
CA LEU A 766 31.29 -16.00 -1.41
C LEU A 766 30.87 -16.95 -0.28
N ALA A 767 30.38 -16.42 0.85
CA ALA A 767 29.96 -17.22 2.00
C ALA A 767 28.82 -18.20 1.68
N GLY A 768 27.97 -17.89 0.70
CA GLY A 768 26.91 -18.78 0.21
C GLY A 768 27.39 -19.92 -0.68
N LEU A 769 28.68 -19.97 -1.02
CA LEU A 769 29.28 -21.04 -1.81
C LEU A 769 29.98 -22.07 -0.91
N PRO A 770 30.15 -23.34 -1.37
CA PRO A 770 30.88 -24.36 -0.62
C PRO A 770 32.26 -23.85 -0.15
N LYS A 771 32.75 -24.29 1.02
CA LYS A 771 34.00 -23.76 1.62
C LYS A 771 35.22 -23.83 0.70
N GLY A 772 35.34 -24.87 -0.12
CA GLY A 772 36.44 -25.03 -1.09
C GLY A 772 36.26 -24.24 -2.40
N TRP A 773 35.18 -23.47 -2.55
CA TRP A 773 34.98 -22.64 -3.72
C TRP A 773 35.80 -21.36 -3.60
N GLU A 774 36.79 -21.22 -4.48
CA GLU A 774 37.69 -20.07 -4.59
C GLU A 774 37.77 -19.56 -6.03
N PRO A 775 37.86 -18.25 -6.27
CA PRO A 775 37.96 -17.69 -7.63
C PRO A 775 39.38 -17.87 -8.21
N CYS A 776 39.49 -18.50 -9.38
CA CYS A 776 40.77 -18.65 -10.11
C CYS A 776 40.94 -17.65 -11.26
N ALA A 777 39.83 -17.26 -11.89
CA ALA A 777 39.83 -16.40 -13.06
C ALA A 777 38.52 -15.63 -13.17
N VAL A 778 38.61 -14.35 -13.49
CA VAL A 778 37.46 -13.50 -13.79
C VAL A 778 37.52 -13.09 -15.26
N GLN A 779 36.38 -13.17 -15.94
CA GLN A 779 36.19 -12.68 -17.30
C GLN A 779 35.00 -11.72 -17.37
N ALA A 780 35.12 -10.67 -18.18
CA ALA A 780 34.02 -9.76 -18.53
C ALA A 780 33.94 -9.65 -20.05
N GLY A 781 32.81 -10.01 -20.64
CA GLY A 781 32.64 -10.00 -22.09
C GLY A 781 33.68 -10.86 -22.84
N GLY A 782 34.16 -11.94 -22.22
CA GLY A 782 35.19 -12.83 -22.79
C GLY A 782 36.65 -12.44 -22.48
N HIS A 783 36.90 -11.25 -21.94
CA HIS A 783 38.26 -10.78 -21.63
C HIS A 783 38.61 -11.01 -20.15
N ARG A 784 39.87 -11.36 -19.85
CA ARG A 784 40.34 -11.52 -18.45
C ARG A 784 40.33 -10.18 -17.72
N VAL A 785 39.89 -10.22 -16.46
CA VAL A 785 39.79 -9.06 -15.56
C VAL A 785 40.62 -9.33 -14.31
N ARG A 786 41.28 -8.29 -13.79
CA ARG A 786 41.95 -8.35 -12.48
C ARG A 786 40.92 -8.31 -11.36
N PHE A 787 41.13 -9.11 -10.33
CA PHE A 787 40.29 -9.17 -9.16
C PHE A 787 41.15 -9.25 -7.91
N ASP A 788 40.56 -8.90 -6.77
CA ASP A 788 41.11 -9.12 -5.44
C ASP A 788 40.23 -10.13 -4.70
N TYR A 789 40.86 -11.07 -3.99
CA TYR A 789 40.14 -12.09 -3.23
C TYR A 789 40.77 -12.26 -1.84
N ASP A 790 40.01 -11.90 -0.82
CA ASP A 790 40.35 -12.18 0.57
C ASP A 790 39.80 -13.56 0.94
N ALA A 791 40.67 -14.57 0.97
CA ALA A 791 40.30 -15.95 1.30
C ALA A 791 39.79 -16.11 2.74
N ALA A 792 40.29 -15.31 3.68
CA ALA A 792 39.87 -15.39 5.08
C ALA A 792 38.45 -14.86 5.29
N ARG A 793 38.10 -13.77 4.60
CA ARG A 793 36.73 -13.20 4.64
C ARG A 793 35.80 -13.81 3.59
N ARG A 794 36.36 -14.53 2.63
CA ARG A 794 35.69 -15.02 1.41
C ARG A 794 35.01 -13.88 0.64
N VAL A 795 35.73 -12.78 0.44
CA VAL A 795 35.23 -11.58 -0.27
C VAL A 795 36.00 -11.41 -1.57
N LEU A 796 35.25 -11.27 -2.67
CA LEU A 796 35.76 -11.00 -4.01
C LEU A 796 35.42 -9.56 -4.41
N GLU A 797 36.43 -8.82 -4.83
CA GLU A 797 36.28 -7.46 -5.36
C GLU A 797 36.85 -7.38 -6.78
N LEU A 798 36.13 -6.74 -7.69
CA LEU A 798 36.60 -6.52 -9.05
C LEU A 798 35.91 -5.31 -9.68
N SER A 799 36.56 -4.72 -10.69
CA SER A 799 35.99 -3.69 -11.55
C SER A 799 36.10 -4.12 -13.00
N ALA A 800 35.00 -4.06 -13.76
CA ALA A 800 35.02 -4.42 -15.17
C ALA A 800 33.99 -3.63 -15.98
N THR A 801 34.33 -3.31 -17.22
CA THR A 801 33.35 -2.83 -18.21
C THR A 801 32.66 -4.02 -18.85
N VAL A 802 31.33 -4.01 -18.84
CA VAL A 802 30.49 -5.07 -19.39
C VAL A 802 29.51 -4.44 -20.35
N GLY A 803 29.43 -4.99 -21.57
CA GLY A 803 28.45 -4.54 -22.57
C GLY A 803 27.01 -4.73 -22.10
N ALA A 804 26.07 -4.05 -22.75
CA ALA A 804 24.64 -4.06 -22.45
C ALA A 804 24.03 -5.46 -22.28
N ARG A 805 24.49 -6.43 -23.08
CA ARG A 805 24.09 -7.85 -23.01
C ARG A 805 25.25 -8.79 -22.66
N GLY A 806 26.23 -8.27 -21.92
CA GLY A 806 27.45 -8.98 -21.57
C GLY A 806 27.29 -9.90 -20.37
N THR A 807 28.37 -10.63 -20.05
CA THR A 807 28.44 -11.52 -18.89
C THR A 807 29.72 -11.27 -18.11
N LEU A 808 29.59 -11.20 -16.78
CA LEU A 808 30.67 -11.33 -15.81
C LEU A 808 30.75 -12.78 -15.38
N ARG A 809 31.91 -13.42 -15.50
CA ARG A 809 32.10 -14.83 -15.14
C ARG A 809 33.30 -14.96 -14.22
N VAL A 810 33.08 -15.57 -13.06
CA VAL A 810 34.11 -15.98 -12.10
C VAL A 810 34.21 -17.50 -12.16
N THR A 811 35.38 -18.03 -12.51
CA THR A 811 35.65 -19.47 -12.59
C THR A 811 36.28 -19.93 -11.27
N ALA A 812 35.85 -21.09 -10.78
CA ALA A 812 36.37 -21.68 -9.56
C ALA A 812 37.74 -22.34 -9.79
N CYS A 813 38.63 -22.27 -8.79
CA CYS A 813 39.80 -23.13 -8.69
C CYS A 813 39.32 -24.59 -8.69
N ARG A 814 39.94 -25.43 -9.53
CA ARG A 814 39.72 -26.88 -9.49
C ARG A 814 40.78 -27.55 -8.65
#